data_AF-A0A0D0BMW2-F1
#
_entry.id   AF-A0A0D0BMW2-F1
#
_cell.length_a   1.000
_cell.length_b   1.000
_cell.length_c   1.000
_cell.angle_alpha   90.00
_cell.angle_beta   90.00
_cell.angle_gamma   90.00
#
_symmetry.space_group_name_H-M   'P 1'
#
loop_
_entity.id
_entity.type
_entity.pdbx_description
1 polymer ?
#
loop_
_entity_poly.entity_id
_entity_poly.type
_entity_poly.pdbx_seq_one_letter_code
_entity_poly.pdbx_strand_id
1 'polypeptide(L)'
;MKRISVEEGSTSKRPRLEDNLKFNSLMLFDETRRKNATDLLDPVTDETGNIEAKVHMIFPCIGKTRQVNVEMHEHGDTYRFLVLISAQVDKLLPIPFTVNDRICLSLKGAQIRPRAQSSAPFYLPVALVFKDGIAVTLMSGPSAGKVFSTWEADSYSSTGDIPRVHEVVRQHCTEDVEMQNINTPSKNSHPEIVASQKAREEPTPVLASRQHIDSPATNLPQCDAQSPEKEFSKREMRKQKKQALKSAVLEAKCESGGHQKAAPQVGAIASRTPSAPTDVRSTPQVPSSERASSGSDQTSSSSSNRVISMAVTVPSSPPANDSARNHGPLAMKAGMTTQGGDKFLPIRKIESELGFFNVIGVVTSTKPPTQTRSQDWCRIFSIVDPSCIEDGVDVVTYNFTINCFQKKHAEWLPQAEIGDIVLFRRLKTSAFRGSINGIGYWDKLRWATYDTQARRFRDPDRNDAPHSEITDQGFGYSYSPYYEPSEQGTEAEYCAKLADWWQALHAKEHGITTVQCAARASREHHLISEVNPDTSPQGYFDCTVEILHSYENTGGPHTVYVTDYTINPDTSPPQASWCSPELSPYVFKMEMWDGAKLLAKTMQPGEFWHLSNARVLPDSYVHFHGKLVETKNSKKLDEVTNGENLHFRALLERKKKFEQGVGASGSSARFDTKLIEDVDGEVGFFHCTVELLHVDLTSAQEPAVYVTDYTFNPDLFNPAESVPWGLGLDRRIVKIVLEGGQKVRVRDLQPGAIYRIKNLRLIQRTGVKGAFGRLGGDERLIIVANDREKEEIQALLQRKDKWKLEMKRDGVSIEPAINFSAKSRPPTPETSEDVTLEQVIASTVFPNKFSVIARVTDCYPFELNQATYLRCMKCETILQRHWKRCVDCDDMLDTHCKWFYNLLLQLEDDEGNNIMVSACNEGCKLLSGLPATDLETDQDAFDRFVAHLQPMIGNIQQVRDVQHSNQVVSPKMRFTIESWIGKNDRWYGLLDYTPL
;
A
#
# COMPACT_ATOMS: atom_id res chain seq x y z
N MET A 1 63.59 -36.36 5.33
CA MET A 1 63.82 -35.17 4.47
C MET A 1 63.58 -33.92 5.31
N LYS A 2 64.52 -32.98 5.24
CA LYS A 2 64.69 -31.83 6.15
C LYS A 2 63.52 -30.83 6.04
N ARG A 3 63.07 -30.33 7.20
CA ARG A 3 62.27 -29.12 7.38
C ARG A 3 63.07 -27.90 6.91
N ILE A 4 62.44 -27.04 6.11
CA ILE A 4 62.88 -25.66 5.89
C ILE A 4 61.80 -24.76 6.50
N SER A 5 62.18 -24.10 7.58
CA SER A 5 61.51 -22.98 8.22
C SER A 5 61.68 -21.72 7.37
N VAL A 6 60.59 -21.03 7.05
CA VAL A 6 60.62 -19.68 6.47
C VAL A 6 60.34 -18.70 7.60
N GLU A 7 61.31 -17.80 7.81
CA GLU A 7 61.33 -16.74 8.80
C GLU A 7 60.29 -15.64 8.48
N GLU A 8 59.61 -15.17 9.53
CA GLU A 8 58.80 -13.95 9.50
C GLU A 8 59.73 -12.72 9.45
N GLY A 9 59.77 -12.05 8.30
CA GLY A 9 60.45 -10.77 8.13
C GLY A 9 59.63 -9.62 8.70
N SER A 10 60.23 -8.88 9.63
CA SER A 10 59.70 -7.66 10.27
C SER A 10 59.33 -6.59 9.24
N THR A 11 58.09 -6.10 9.28
CA THR A 11 57.68 -4.90 8.54
C THR A 11 58.29 -3.65 9.17
N SER A 12 59.10 -2.93 8.39
CA SER A 12 59.68 -1.66 8.79
C SER A 12 58.57 -0.60 8.92
N LYS A 13 58.50 0.04 10.09
CA LYS A 13 57.70 1.26 10.29
C LYS A 13 58.29 2.37 9.41
N ARG A 14 57.53 2.81 8.38
CA ARG A 14 57.81 4.05 7.65
C ARG A 14 57.67 5.25 8.60
N PRO A 15 58.51 6.29 8.49
CA PRO A 15 58.40 7.47 9.34
C PRO A 15 57.12 8.24 9.02
N ARG A 16 56.39 8.63 10.07
CA ARG A 16 55.31 9.63 9.98
C ARG A 16 55.94 10.96 9.59
N LEU A 17 55.58 11.45 8.41
CA LEU A 17 55.86 12.81 7.98
C LEU A 17 54.73 13.70 8.55
N GLU A 18 54.89 14.14 9.80
CA GLU A 18 54.09 15.22 10.37
C GLU A 18 54.98 16.47 10.38
N ASP A 19 54.80 17.32 9.36
CA ASP A 19 55.26 18.71 9.42
C ASP A 19 54.19 19.63 8.82
N ASN A 20 53.92 20.70 9.56
CA ASN A 20 52.86 21.68 9.43
C ASN A 20 52.91 22.49 8.11
N LEU A 21 52.46 21.89 7.01
CA LEU A 21 52.06 22.63 5.80
C LEU A 21 50.54 22.72 5.77
N LYS A 22 49.99 23.95 5.77
CA LYS A 22 48.61 24.21 5.37
C LYS A 22 48.41 23.53 4.01
N PHE A 23 47.72 22.39 4.01
CA PHE A 23 47.44 21.63 2.81
C PHE A 23 46.58 22.51 1.90
N ASN A 24 47.17 23.07 0.86
CA ASN A 24 46.42 23.77 -0.18
C ASN A 24 45.50 22.75 -0.85
N SER A 25 44.19 22.92 -0.72
CA SER A 25 43.17 22.05 -1.35
C SER A 25 43.39 21.91 -2.86
N LEU A 26 44.04 22.91 -3.48
CA LEU A 26 44.50 22.94 -4.87
C LEU A 26 45.43 21.75 -5.24
N MET A 27 46.19 21.17 -4.31
CA MET A 27 47.05 20.02 -4.63
C MET A 27 46.32 18.67 -4.69
N LEU A 28 45.12 18.56 -4.12
CA LEU A 28 44.34 17.32 -4.17
C LEU A 28 43.74 17.04 -5.56
N PHE A 29 43.53 18.10 -6.33
CA PHE A 29 42.88 18.06 -7.65
C PHE A 29 43.82 18.55 -8.77
N ASP A 30 45.12 18.36 -8.58
CA ASP A 30 46.13 18.65 -9.60
C ASP A 30 45.86 17.81 -10.87
N GLU A 31 45.61 18.50 -11.98
CA GLU A 31 45.25 17.90 -13.26
C GLU A 31 46.40 17.05 -13.82
N THR A 32 47.66 17.34 -13.45
CA THR A 32 48.83 16.54 -13.85
C THR A 32 48.89 15.18 -13.16
N ARG A 33 48.10 14.97 -12.11
CA ARG A 33 48.00 13.72 -11.34
C ARG A 33 46.66 13.00 -11.57
N ARG A 34 45.92 13.40 -12.59
CA ARG A 34 44.66 12.75 -12.95
C ARG A 34 44.93 11.30 -13.36
N LYS A 35 44.19 10.37 -12.77
CA LYS A 35 44.22 8.95 -13.08
C LYS A 35 43.07 8.59 -14.00
N ASN A 36 43.32 7.63 -14.86
CA ASN A 36 42.38 7.07 -15.82
C ASN A 36 41.74 5.77 -15.29
N ALA A 37 40.79 5.20 -16.03
CA ALA A 37 40.10 3.99 -15.61
C ALA A 37 41.05 2.77 -15.58
N THR A 38 42.00 2.73 -16.51
CA THR A 38 43.05 1.70 -16.59
C THR A 38 44.01 1.75 -15.41
N ASP A 39 44.35 2.94 -14.91
CA ASP A 39 45.21 3.11 -13.72
C ASP A 39 44.58 2.48 -12.47
N LEU A 40 43.26 2.47 -12.35
CA LEU A 40 42.58 1.87 -11.20
C LEU A 40 42.70 0.33 -11.14
N LEU A 41 43.11 -0.30 -12.25
CA LEU A 41 43.36 -1.74 -12.32
C LEU A 41 44.77 -2.12 -11.86
N ASP A 42 45.69 -1.15 -11.80
CA ASP A 42 47.05 -1.37 -11.33
C ASP A 42 47.06 -1.37 -9.78
N PRO A 43 47.42 -2.49 -9.13
CA PRO A 43 47.55 -2.55 -7.67
C PRO A 43 48.63 -1.63 -7.11
N VAL A 44 49.51 -1.07 -7.96
CA VAL A 44 50.54 -0.09 -7.59
C VAL A 44 50.01 1.34 -7.55
N THR A 45 48.76 1.59 -7.98
CA THR A 45 48.15 2.92 -7.90
C THR A 45 48.13 3.39 -6.47
N ASP A 46 48.93 4.42 -6.22
CA ASP A 46 49.11 5.02 -4.91
C ASP A 46 47.89 5.83 -4.51
N GLU A 47 47.84 6.23 -3.23
CA GLU A 47 46.79 7.12 -2.71
C GLU A 47 46.93 8.57 -3.24
N THR A 48 47.65 8.78 -4.35
CA THR A 48 47.91 10.10 -4.92
C THR A 48 47.15 10.30 -6.24
N GLY A 49 46.73 11.54 -6.47
CA GLY A 49 45.98 11.92 -7.65
C GLY A 49 44.47 11.99 -7.43
N ASN A 50 43.76 12.10 -8.54
CA ASN A 50 42.32 12.27 -8.58
C ASN A 50 41.74 11.59 -9.83
N ILE A 51 40.44 11.30 -9.80
CA ILE A 51 39.71 10.78 -10.95
C ILE A 51 38.52 11.67 -11.24
N GLU A 52 38.25 11.92 -12.52
CA GLU A 52 37.03 12.59 -12.93
C GLU A 52 36.00 11.55 -13.36
N ALA A 53 34.83 11.55 -12.72
CA ALA A 53 33.76 10.60 -13.01
C ALA A 53 32.39 11.27 -12.94
N LYS A 54 31.42 10.73 -13.67
CA LYS A 54 30.01 11.10 -13.58
C LYS A 54 29.31 10.19 -12.58
N VAL A 55 28.54 10.75 -11.66
CA VAL A 55 27.74 9.96 -10.71
C VAL A 55 26.63 9.25 -11.48
N HIS A 56 26.73 7.93 -11.58
CA HIS A 56 25.77 7.11 -12.32
C HIS A 56 24.60 6.69 -11.44
N MET A 57 24.87 6.32 -10.18
CA MET A 57 23.85 5.88 -9.24
C MET A 57 24.30 6.11 -7.80
N ILE A 58 23.39 6.56 -6.94
CA ILE A 58 23.61 6.65 -5.49
C ILE A 58 22.69 5.64 -4.84
N PHE A 59 23.25 4.65 -4.13
CA PHE A 59 22.45 3.63 -3.45
C PHE A 59 21.98 4.14 -2.07
N PRO A 60 20.84 3.62 -1.56
CA PRO A 60 20.47 3.80 -0.16
C PRO A 60 21.60 3.34 0.77
N CYS A 61 21.73 4.00 1.93
CA CYS A 61 22.73 3.60 2.92
C CYS A 61 22.47 2.16 3.39
N ILE A 62 23.47 1.30 3.33
CA ILE A 62 23.40 -0.05 3.89
C ILE A 62 24.24 -0.04 5.17
N GLY A 63 23.55 0.05 6.30
CA GLY A 63 24.18 0.28 7.60
C GLY A 63 24.91 1.62 7.63
N LYS A 64 26.20 1.58 7.97
CA LYS A 64 27.11 2.74 8.04
C LYS A 64 27.89 2.98 6.75
N THR A 65 27.54 2.38 5.62
CA THR A 65 28.29 2.54 4.38
C THR A 65 27.39 3.09 3.29
N ARG A 66 27.84 4.17 2.65
CA ARG A 66 27.26 4.70 1.43
C ARG A 66 27.94 4.09 0.22
N GLN A 67 27.15 3.78 -0.80
CA GLN A 67 27.66 3.24 -2.04
C GLN A 67 27.25 4.16 -3.18
N VAL A 68 28.22 4.54 -4.00
CA VAL A 68 28.02 5.38 -5.19
C VAL A 68 28.63 4.65 -6.37
N ASN A 69 27.86 4.42 -7.41
CA ASN A 69 28.36 3.93 -8.69
C ASN A 69 28.74 5.15 -9.54
N VAL A 70 29.97 5.18 -10.04
CA VAL A 70 30.49 6.27 -10.84
C VAL A 70 30.92 5.77 -12.21
N GLU A 71 30.91 6.67 -13.18
CA GLU A 71 31.14 6.40 -14.60
C GLU A 71 32.26 7.29 -15.14
N MET A 72 33.35 6.69 -15.62
CA MET A 72 34.49 7.37 -16.24
C MET A 72 34.45 7.16 -17.76
N HIS A 73 34.76 8.21 -18.51
CA HIS A 73 34.86 8.13 -19.97
C HIS A 73 36.33 8.21 -20.38
N GLU A 74 36.82 7.20 -21.10
CA GLU A 74 38.20 7.13 -21.56
C GLU A 74 38.23 6.51 -22.96
N HIS A 75 38.86 7.19 -23.92
CA HIS A 75 38.99 6.73 -25.32
C HIS A 75 37.68 6.34 -26.03
N GLY A 76 36.54 6.90 -25.62
CA GLY A 76 35.22 6.59 -26.19
C GLY A 76 34.50 5.43 -25.50
N ASP A 77 35.20 4.71 -24.61
CA ASP A 77 34.61 3.70 -23.74
C ASP A 77 34.14 4.31 -22.42
N THR A 78 33.15 3.66 -21.81
CA THR A 78 32.49 4.11 -20.58
C THR A 78 32.68 3.08 -19.48
N TYR A 79 33.56 3.36 -18.53
CA TYR A 79 33.90 2.45 -17.44
C TYR A 79 33.10 2.76 -16.18
N ARG A 80 32.58 1.73 -15.52
CA ARG A 80 31.81 1.86 -14.26
C ARG A 80 32.44 1.12 -13.11
N PHE A 81 32.42 1.70 -11.92
CA PHE A 81 32.91 1.06 -10.69
C PHE A 81 32.29 1.66 -9.44
N LEU A 82 32.49 0.99 -8.32
CA LEU A 82 31.86 1.31 -7.05
C LEU A 82 32.78 2.15 -6.16
N VAL A 83 32.22 3.19 -5.53
CA VAL A 83 32.83 3.98 -4.47
C VAL A 83 32.07 3.70 -3.17
N LEU A 84 32.76 3.23 -2.15
CA LEU A 84 32.25 2.90 -0.82
C LEU A 84 32.75 3.92 0.19
N ILE A 85 31.85 4.63 0.87
CA ILE A 85 32.17 5.67 1.85
C ILE A 85 31.64 5.21 3.22
N SER A 86 32.53 4.96 4.18
CA SER A 86 32.20 4.47 5.53
C SER A 86 31.82 5.61 6.50
N ALA A 87 30.90 5.36 7.43
CA ALA A 87 30.29 6.35 8.32
C ALA A 87 31.03 6.59 9.65
N GLN A 88 32.36 6.68 9.65
CA GLN A 88 32.97 7.61 10.63
C GLN A 88 32.78 9.07 10.18
N VAL A 89 32.20 9.27 9.00
CA VAL A 89 31.83 10.55 8.40
C VAL A 89 30.34 10.88 8.61
N ASP A 90 29.83 10.71 9.83
CA ASP A 90 28.41 10.92 10.18
C ASP A 90 27.93 12.38 9.93
N LYS A 91 28.86 13.34 9.86
CA LYS A 91 28.57 14.77 9.61
C LYS A 91 28.22 15.11 8.15
N LEU A 92 28.37 14.19 7.20
CA LEU A 92 28.22 14.45 5.75
C LEU A 92 26.81 14.26 5.20
N LEU A 93 25.80 14.21 6.05
CA LEU A 93 24.42 14.11 5.61
C LEU A 93 23.83 15.52 5.43
N PRO A 94 23.47 15.93 4.20
CA PRO A 94 23.46 15.20 2.92
C PRO A 94 24.75 15.30 2.07
N ILE A 95 25.04 14.27 1.24
CA ILE A 95 26.10 14.31 0.22
C ILE A 95 25.76 15.44 -0.77
N PRO A 96 26.72 16.28 -1.17
CA PRO A 96 26.45 17.52 -1.91
C PRO A 96 26.21 17.33 -3.41
N PHE A 97 26.16 16.09 -3.90
CA PHE A 97 26.05 15.76 -5.32
C PHE A 97 24.95 14.76 -5.61
N THR A 98 24.37 14.87 -6.80
CA THR A 98 23.22 14.13 -7.28
C THR A 98 23.60 13.21 -8.45
N VAL A 99 22.67 12.36 -8.88
CA VAL A 99 22.87 11.53 -10.08
C VAL A 99 23.04 12.43 -11.30
N ASN A 100 23.99 12.08 -12.16
CA ASN A 100 24.49 12.81 -13.32
C ASN A 100 25.48 13.95 -13.08
N ASP A 101 25.78 14.31 -11.83
CA ASP A 101 26.84 15.29 -11.57
C ASP A 101 28.22 14.73 -11.95
N ARG A 102 29.03 15.54 -12.63
CA ARG A 102 30.45 15.29 -12.84
C ARG A 102 31.20 15.71 -11.59
N ILE A 103 32.02 14.80 -11.08
CA ILE A 103 32.81 14.99 -9.88
C ILE A 103 34.28 14.68 -10.17
N CYS A 104 35.17 15.42 -9.52
CA CYS A 104 36.57 15.08 -9.40
C CYS A 104 36.81 14.53 -7.99
N LEU A 105 37.16 13.26 -7.88
CA LEU A 105 37.32 12.52 -6.63
C LEU A 105 38.80 12.34 -6.32
N SER A 106 39.26 12.84 -5.17
CA SER A 106 40.64 12.62 -4.72
C SER A 106 40.85 11.17 -4.30
N LEU A 107 42.00 10.58 -4.66
CA LEU A 107 42.38 9.22 -4.25
C LEU A 107 43.08 9.16 -2.87
N LYS A 108 43.23 10.31 -2.20
CA LYS A 108 43.80 10.37 -0.86
C LYS A 108 43.00 9.50 0.11
N GLY A 109 43.64 8.53 0.76
CA GLY A 109 42.99 7.60 1.68
C GLY A 109 42.03 6.59 1.03
N ALA A 110 42.02 6.49 -0.30
CA ALA A 110 41.24 5.50 -1.02
C ALA A 110 41.93 4.13 -0.97
N GLN A 111 41.23 3.09 -0.53
CA GLN A 111 41.68 1.70 -0.66
C GLN A 111 41.06 1.08 -1.91
N ILE A 112 41.87 0.77 -2.92
CA ILE A 112 41.41 0.03 -4.12
C ILE A 112 41.22 -1.43 -3.73
N ARG A 113 39.97 -1.93 -3.78
CA ARG A 113 39.63 -3.33 -3.50
C ARG A 113 39.26 -4.06 -4.79
N PRO A 114 39.92 -5.18 -5.10
CA PRO A 114 39.47 -6.07 -6.16
C PRO A 114 38.04 -6.55 -5.90
N ARG A 115 37.25 -6.67 -6.96
CA ARG A 115 35.91 -7.27 -6.96
C ARG A 115 35.85 -8.38 -8.01
N ALA A 116 34.92 -9.31 -7.82
CA ALA A 116 34.58 -10.27 -8.86
C ALA A 116 34.17 -9.50 -10.13
N GLN A 117 34.62 -10.01 -11.29
CA GLN A 117 34.29 -9.43 -12.58
C GLN A 117 32.76 -9.42 -12.76
N SER A 118 32.22 -8.25 -13.11
CA SER A 118 30.80 -8.12 -13.42
C SER A 118 30.51 -8.72 -14.79
N SER A 119 29.33 -9.31 -14.97
CA SER A 119 28.82 -9.66 -16.29
C SER A 119 28.36 -8.44 -17.10
N ALA A 120 28.18 -7.29 -16.44
CA ALA A 120 27.89 -6.04 -17.14
C ALA A 120 29.14 -5.57 -17.90
N PRO A 121 29.04 -5.28 -19.20
CA PRO A 121 30.17 -4.81 -19.97
C PRO A 121 30.69 -3.48 -19.38
N PHE A 122 32.00 -3.28 -19.46
CA PHE A 122 32.71 -2.08 -19.00
C PHE A 122 32.62 -1.78 -17.49
N TYR A 123 32.23 -2.75 -16.67
CA TYR A 123 32.39 -2.65 -15.23
C TYR A 123 33.81 -3.03 -14.83
N LEU A 124 34.56 -2.10 -14.23
CA LEU A 124 35.89 -2.42 -13.71
C LEU A 124 35.73 -3.36 -12.49
N PRO A 125 36.56 -4.41 -12.37
CA PRO A 125 36.57 -5.33 -11.23
C PRO A 125 37.21 -4.70 -9.98
N VAL A 126 36.87 -3.45 -9.65
CA VAL A 126 37.44 -2.71 -8.52
C VAL A 126 36.37 -1.91 -7.77
N ALA A 127 36.65 -1.60 -6.51
CA ALA A 127 35.92 -0.61 -5.72
C ALA A 127 36.86 0.28 -4.93
N LEU A 128 36.59 1.58 -4.91
CA LEU A 128 37.33 2.54 -4.08
C LEU A 128 36.66 2.61 -2.70
N VAL A 129 37.40 2.31 -1.65
CA VAL A 129 36.88 2.31 -0.27
C VAL A 129 37.52 3.42 0.54
N PHE A 130 36.71 4.38 0.95
CA PHE A 130 37.08 5.51 1.79
C PHE A 130 36.61 5.25 3.23
N LYS A 131 37.57 5.01 4.13
CA LYS A 131 37.30 4.75 5.55
C LYS A 131 37.45 6.00 6.42
N ASP A 132 38.48 6.78 6.12
CA ASP A 132 38.94 7.87 6.99
C ASP A 132 38.50 9.26 6.50
N GLY A 133 37.86 9.31 5.33
CA GLY A 133 37.37 10.55 4.73
C GLY A 133 37.43 10.53 3.21
N ILE A 134 36.89 11.57 2.59
CA ILE A 134 36.81 11.75 1.13
C ILE A 134 36.90 13.25 0.80
N ALA A 135 37.55 13.58 -0.32
CA ALA A 135 37.49 14.91 -0.91
C ALA A 135 36.96 14.84 -2.34
N VAL A 136 35.94 15.65 -2.64
CA VAL A 136 35.26 15.69 -3.94
C VAL A 136 35.10 17.14 -4.38
N THR A 137 35.47 17.44 -5.61
CA THR A 137 35.15 18.71 -6.27
C THR A 137 34.01 18.49 -7.25
N LEU A 138 32.96 19.32 -7.18
CA LEU A 138 31.88 19.27 -8.16
C LEU A 138 32.30 19.98 -9.45
N MET A 139 32.26 19.28 -10.58
CA MET A 139 32.59 19.82 -11.90
C MET A 139 31.33 20.27 -12.66
N SER A 140 30.14 19.78 -12.29
CA SER A 140 28.86 20.20 -12.84
C SER A 140 27.78 20.33 -11.75
N GLY A 141 26.61 20.84 -12.15
CA GLY A 141 25.45 20.99 -11.27
C GLY A 141 25.41 22.34 -10.53
N PRO A 142 24.40 22.57 -9.68
CA PRO A 142 24.17 23.86 -8.99
C PRO A 142 25.27 24.23 -7.99
N SER A 143 26.19 23.31 -7.69
CA SER A 143 27.33 23.52 -6.80
C SER A 143 28.68 23.30 -7.50
N ALA A 144 28.73 23.43 -8.84
CA ALA A 144 29.97 23.36 -9.60
C ALA A 144 31.04 24.33 -9.05
N GLY A 145 32.29 23.87 -8.99
CA GLY A 145 33.43 24.59 -8.41
C GLY A 145 33.59 24.43 -6.89
N LYS A 146 32.60 23.88 -6.17
CA LYS A 146 32.72 23.66 -4.72
C LYS A 146 33.53 22.39 -4.42
N VAL A 147 34.46 22.53 -3.47
CA VAL A 147 35.24 21.43 -2.90
C VAL A 147 34.60 20.99 -1.59
N PHE A 148 34.39 19.69 -1.44
CA PHE A 148 33.86 19.07 -0.24
C PHE A 148 34.89 18.09 0.31
N SER A 149 35.43 18.39 1.48
CA SER A 149 36.45 17.57 2.15
C SER A 149 35.98 17.20 3.53
N THR A 150 35.94 15.91 3.85
CA THR A 150 35.57 15.45 5.20
C THR A 150 36.68 15.67 6.22
N TRP A 151 37.93 15.72 5.75
CA TRP A 151 39.09 15.93 6.62
C TRP A 151 39.14 17.35 7.19
N GLU A 152 38.47 18.31 6.54
CA GLU A 152 38.38 19.70 7.00
C GLU A 152 37.22 19.93 7.98
N ALA A 153 36.27 18.98 8.11
CA ALA A 153 35.14 19.12 9.03
C ALA A 153 35.53 19.01 10.52
N ASP A 154 36.72 18.47 10.82
CA ASP A 154 37.20 18.32 12.19
C ASP A 154 38.02 19.52 12.68
N SER A 155 38.53 20.39 11.80
CA SER A 155 39.31 21.57 12.20
C SER A 155 38.47 22.72 12.77
N TYR A 156 37.15 22.73 12.54
CA TYR A 156 36.22 23.76 13.05
C TYR A 156 35.56 23.40 14.39
N SER A 157 35.88 22.24 14.98
CA SER A 157 35.19 21.75 16.19
C SER A 157 35.78 22.28 17.51
N SER A 158 36.83 23.11 17.48
CA SER A 158 37.58 23.54 18.68
C SER A 158 37.46 25.02 19.06
N THR A 159 36.75 25.85 18.29
CA THR A 159 36.43 27.24 18.67
C THR A 159 34.93 27.45 18.53
N GLY A 160 34.22 27.38 19.66
CA GLY A 160 32.77 27.46 19.72
C GLY A 160 32.24 28.87 19.47
N ASP A 161 32.14 29.28 18.21
CA ASP A 161 31.25 30.34 17.73
C ASP A 161 30.97 30.11 16.23
N ILE A 162 29.71 29.83 15.87
CA ILE A 162 29.26 29.64 14.49
C ILE A 162 28.53 30.92 14.03
N PRO A 163 29.07 31.70 13.07
CA PRO A 163 28.27 32.67 12.31
C PRO A 163 27.50 31.96 11.19
N ARG A 164 26.28 32.45 10.92
CA ARG A 164 25.34 31.92 9.92
C ARG A 164 25.94 31.97 8.50
N VAL A 165 25.64 30.93 7.71
CA VAL A 165 26.17 30.60 6.37
C VAL A 165 25.81 31.61 5.24
N HIS A 166 25.30 32.81 5.54
CA HIS A 166 24.94 33.79 4.52
C HIS A 166 25.93 34.97 4.37
N GLU A 167 27.06 34.98 5.07
CA GLU A 167 27.98 36.15 5.08
C GLU A 167 29.41 35.91 4.58
N VAL A 168 29.77 34.71 4.12
CA VAL A 168 31.16 34.41 3.66
C VAL A 168 31.35 34.51 2.13
N VAL A 169 30.31 34.84 1.37
CA VAL A 169 30.45 35.15 -0.07
C VAL A 169 30.36 36.66 -0.27
N ARG A 170 31.42 37.39 0.11
CA ARG A 170 31.68 38.76 -0.41
C ARG A 170 33.05 39.38 -0.12
N GLN A 171 33.99 38.69 0.53
CA GLN A 171 35.32 39.24 0.80
C GLN A 171 36.40 38.40 0.12
N HIS A 172 36.65 38.65 -1.16
CA HIS A 172 37.96 38.56 -1.83
C HIS A 172 37.76 38.85 -3.31
N CYS A 173 37.70 40.14 -3.65
CA CYS A 173 37.99 40.69 -4.97
C CYS A 173 37.88 42.21 -4.84
N THR A 174 38.98 42.89 -4.49
CA THR A 174 39.23 44.33 -4.77
C THR A 174 40.60 44.75 -4.23
N GLU A 175 41.59 44.70 -5.12
CA GLU A 175 42.75 45.59 -5.29
C GLU A 175 42.95 45.57 -6.83
N ASP A 176 43.06 46.62 -7.63
CA ASP A 176 43.07 48.07 -7.54
C ASP A 176 42.65 48.58 -8.93
N VAL A 177 41.97 49.72 -9.04
CA VAL A 177 42.29 50.84 -9.95
C VAL A 177 41.35 52.01 -9.63
N GLU A 178 41.98 53.06 -9.14
CA GLU A 178 41.55 54.45 -8.97
C GLU A 178 40.87 55.06 -10.21
N MET A 179 39.72 55.75 -10.03
CA MET A 179 39.61 57.22 -10.14
C MET A 179 38.16 57.74 -10.29
N GLN A 180 37.86 58.75 -9.45
CA GLN A 180 36.99 59.94 -9.67
C GLN A 180 35.46 59.70 -9.75
N ASN A 181 34.71 60.08 -8.70
CA ASN A 181 33.97 61.37 -8.53
C ASN A 181 32.99 61.64 -9.70
N ILE A 182 31.67 61.80 -9.51
CA ILE A 182 30.99 63.01 -8.97
C ILE A 182 29.45 62.71 -8.82
N ASN A 183 28.87 63.14 -7.68
CA ASN A 183 27.50 63.60 -7.37
C ASN A 183 26.20 62.82 -7.72
N THR A 184 25.52 62.41 -6.63
CA THR A 184 24.07 62.58 -6.21
C THR A 184 23.19 63.64 -6.92
N PRO A 185 21.85 63.76 -6.64
CA PRO A 185 20.84 62.83 -6.07
C PRO A 185 19.39 62.94 -6.66
N SER A 186 18.51 62.01 -6.22
CA SER A 186 17.06 62.13 -5.89
C SER A 186 16.03 62.67 -6.92
N LYS A 187 14.90 61.96 -7.10
CA LYS A 187 13.60 62.24 -6.42
C LYS A 187 12.43 61.42 -7.01
N ASN A 188 11.50 61.12 -6.10
CA ASN A 188 10.16 60.55 -6.26
C ASN A 188 9.30 61.17 -7.37
N SER A 189 8.35 60.40 -7.93
CA SER A 189 6.89 60.58 -7.72
C SER A 189 6.02 59.71 -8.66
N HIS A 190 4.92 59.16 -8.09
CA HIS A 190 3.68 58.71 -8.74
C HIS A 190 3.06 59.76 -9.71
N PRO A 191 2.19 59.41 -10.69
CA PRO A 191 0.73 59.13 -10.52
C PRO A 191 0.20 58.02 -11.46
N GLU A 192 -0.95 57.33 -11.30
CA GLU A 192 -2.40 57.66 -11.15
C GLU A 192 -3.15 58.09 -12.45
N ILE A 193 -3.95 57.13 -12.96
CA ILE A 193 -5.30 57.16 -13.60
C ILE A 193 -5.61 58.15 -14.75
N VAL A 194 -6.25 57.66 -15.85
CA VAL A 194 -7.56 58.08 -16.41
C VAL A 194 -7.90 57.31 -17.71
N ALA A 195 -9.20 57.02 -17.85
CA ALA A 195 -9.92 56.25 -18.88
C ALA A 195 -10.06 56.91 -20.27
N SER A 196 -10.50 56.13 -21.28
CA SER A 196 -11.54 56.57 -22.24
C SER A 196 -12.11 55.41 -23.08
N GLN A 197 -13.43 55.43 -23.26
CA GLN A 197 -14.27 54.60 -24.14
C GLN A 197 -14.09 54.94 -25.63
N LYS A 198 -14.41 54.01 -26.55
CA LYS A 198 -15.35 54.25 -27.68
C LYS A 198 -15.73 52.97 -28.45
N ALA A 199 -16.97 52.97 -28.94
CA ALA A 199 -17.70 51.86 -29.58
C ALA A 199 -17.86 52.04 -31.11
N ARG A 200 -18.48 51.00 -31.73
CA ARG A 200 -19.07 50.87 -33.10
C ARG A 200 -18.07 50.61 -34.24
N GLU A 201 -18.34 49.81 -35.28
CA GLU A 201 -19.58 49.36 -35.93
C GLU A 201 -19.25 48.16 -36.88
N GLU A 202 -20.21 47.26 -37.12
CA GLU A 202 -20.28 46.29 -38.24
C GLU A 202 -20.52 47.01 -39.59
N PRO A 203 -20.25 46.45 -40.81
CA PRO A 203 -20.87 45.20 -41.31
C PRO A 203 -20.10 44.35 -42.38
N THR A 204 -20.60 43.14 -42.66
CA THR A 204 -20.34 42.23 -43.82
C THR A 204 -21.01 42.78 -45.12
N PRO A 205 -20.98 42.19 -46.35
CA PRO A 205 -20.49 40.87 -46.84
C PRO A 205 -19.88 40.80 -48.29
N VAL A 206 -19.63 39.56 -48.78
CA VAL A 206 -19.81 39.01 -50.17
C VAL A 206 -18.56 38.56 -50.99
N LEU A 207 -18.74 37.33 -51.53
CA LEU A 207 -18.04 36.49 -52.52
C LEU A 207 -17.35 37.14 -53.75
N ALA A 208 -16.27 36.50 -54.27
CA ALA A 208 -16.30 35.59 -55.46
C ALA A 208 -14.95 35.42 -56.22
N SER A 209 -14.56 34.16 -56.43
CA SER A 209 -14.08 33.48 -57.67
C SER A 209 -12.80 33.86 -58.47
N ARG A 210 -11.98 32.79 -58.67
CA ARG A 210 -11.28 32.28 -59.90
C ARG A 210 -10.10 33.06 -60.53
N GLN A 211 -8.93 32.40 -60.67
CA GLN A 211 -8.42 31.80 -61.93
C GLN A 211 -6.96 31.24 -61.82
N HIS A 212 -6.86 29.94 -62.10
CA HIS A 212 -5.88 29.14 -62.88
C HIS A 212 -4.59 29.74 -63.53
N ILE A 213 -3.53 28.89 -63.51
CA ILE A 213 -2.43 28.65 -64.50
C ILE A 213 -1.13 29.52 -64.39
N ASP A 214 0.00 28.92 -63.98
CA ASP A 214 1.10 28.43 -64.86
C ASP A 214 2.33 27.89 -64.07
N SER A 215 2.95 26.83 -64.59
CA SER A 215 4.29 26.32 -64.20
C SER A 215 5.37 26.96 -65.10
N PRO A 216 6.70 26.91 -64.81
CA PRO A 216 7.54 25.73 -65.10
C PRO A 216 8.82 25.52 -64.24
N ALA A 217 9.49 24.41 -64.54
CA ALA A 217 10.62 23.72 -63.89
C ALA A 217 12.03 24.33 -64.03
N THR A 218 13.02 23.90 -63.20
CA THR A 218 14.31 23.27 -63.63
C THR A 218 15.27 22.81 -62.48
N ASN A 219 15.74 21.56 -62.59
CA ASN A 219 17.10 20.96 -62.42
C ASN A 219 18.01 21.00 -61.15
N LEU A 220 18.27 19.78 -60.61
CA LEU A 220 19.55 19.03 -60.30
C LEU A 220 20.64 19.63 -59.33
N PRO A 221 21.61 18.84 -58.76
CA PRO A 221 21.99 17.43 -58.98
C PRO A 221 22.30 16.51 -57.75
N GLN A 222 22.51 15.22 -58.08
CA GLN A 222 22.88 14.01 -57.33
C GLN A 222 24.29 13.95 -56.67
N CYS A 223 24.43 13.08 -55.64
CA CYS A 223 25.59 12.21 -55.45
C CYS A 223 25.23 10.94 -54.63
N ASP A 224 25.84 9.80 -55.00
CA ASP A 224 25.53 8.41 -54.62
C ASP A 224 26.06 7.96 -53.24
N ALA A 225 25.38 6.99 -52.61
CA ALA A 225 26.01 5.92 -51.80
C ALA A 225 25.07 4.73 -51.55
N GLN A 226 25.59 3.52 -51.77
CA GLN A 226 24.94 2.21 -51.69
C GLN A 226 24.69 1.73 -50.25
N SER A 227 23.69 0.86 -50.04
CA SER A 227 23.51 0.06 -48.81
C SER A 227 23.27 -1.42 -49.11
N PRO A 228 23.64 -2.37 -48.21
CA PRO A 228 23.49 -3.80 -48.44
C PRO A 228 22.24 -4.35 -47.72
N GLU A 229 21.26 -4.83 -48.49
CA GLU A 229 20.21 -5.73 -48.01
C GLU A 229 20.61 -7.18 -48.30
N LYS A 230 20.78 -8.01 -47.25
CA LYS A 230 20.59 -9.47 -47.26
C LYS A 230 20.96 -10.07 -45.89
N GLU A 231 20.09 -9.97 -44.89
CA GLU A 231 20.17 -10.88 -43.72
C GLU A 231 18.84 -11.12 -42.98
N PHE A 232 17.78 -10.34 -43.20
CA PHE A 232 16.51 -10.49 -42.47
C PHE A 232 15.62 -11.68 -42.90
N SER A 233 15.84 -12.25 -44.09
CA SER A 233 14.93 -13.26 -44.69
C SER A 233 14.92 -14.65 -43.98
N LYS A 234 16.00 -15.02 -43.26
CA LYS A 234 16.08 -16.37 -42.64
C LYS A 234 15.29 -16.50 -41.33
N ARG A 235 14.98 -15.39 -40.65
CA ARG A 235 14.27 -15.40 -39.35
C ARG A 235 12.76 -15.52 -39.52
N GLU A 236 12.22 -14.92 -40.58
CA GLU A 236 10.80 -15.04 -40.97
C GLU A 236 10.44 -16.43 -41.48
N MET A 237 11.30 -17.05 -42.29
CA MET A 237 11.08 -18.43 -42.76
C MET A 237 11.04 -19.45 -41.60
N ARG A 238 11.80 -19.24 -40.52
CA ARG A 238 11.74 -20.08 -39.32
C ARG A 238 10.47 -19.87 -38.49
N LYS A 239 9.91 -18.65 -38.48
CA LYS A 239 8.62 -18.36 -37.82
C LYS A 239 7.46 -19.01 -38.57
N GLN A 240 7.41 -18.87 -39.90
CA GLN A 240 6.35 -19.49 -40.72
C GLN A 240 6.39 -21.03 -40.65
N LYS A 241 7.57 -21.65 -40.65
CA LYS A 241 7.69 -23.12 -40.52
C LYS A 241 7.23 -23.65 -39.15
N LYS A 242 7.40 -22.86 -38.08
CA LYS A 242 6.96 -23.22 -36.72
C LYS A 242 5.45 -23.04 -36.52
N GLN A 243 4.85 -22.11 -37.27
CA GLN A 243 3.41 -21.86 -37.26
C GLN A 243 2.66 -22.92 -38.07
N ALA A 244 3.19 -23.33 -39.23
CA ALA A 244 2.63 -24.43 -40.03
C ALA A 244 2.67 -25.79 -39.29
N LEU A 245 3.72 -26.06 -38.51
CA LEU A 245 3.82 -27.29 -37.71
C LEU A 245 2.81 -27.33 -36.55
N LYS A 246 2.46 -26.17 -35.97
CA LYS A 246 1.44 -26.06 -34.92
C LYS A 246 0.03 -26.30 -35.46
N SER A 247 -0.27 -25.81 -36.66
CA SER A 247 -1.58 -26.03 -37.29
C SER A 247 -1.79 -27.50 -37.68
N ALA A 248 -0.75 -28.17 -38.19
CA ALA A 248 -0.83 -29.59 -38.57
C ALA A 248 -1.02 -30.55 -37.38
N VAL A 249 -0.57 -30.19 -36.17
CA VAL A 249 -0.76 -31.00 -34.95
C VAL A 249 -2.16 -30.84 -34.35
N LEU A 250 -2.82 -29.70 -34.61
CA LEU A 250 -4.20 -29.45 -34.16
C LEU A 250 -5.24 -30.13 -35.06
N GLU A 251 -4.98 -30.26 -36.36
CA GLU A 251 -5.89 -30.98 -37.28
C GLU A 251 -5.82 -32.51 -37.13
N ALA A 252 -4.70 -33.07 -36.66
CA ALA A 252 -4.55 -34.53 -36.52
C ALA A 252 -5.22 -35.14 -35.27
N LYS A 253 -5.89 -34.35 -34.42
CA LYS A 253 -6.44 -34.83 -33.13
C LYS A 253 -7.97 -34.93 -33.06
N CYS A 254 -8.68 -34.62 -34.14
CA CYS A 254 -10.14 -34.69 -34.21
C CYS A 254 -10.63 -35.76 -35.19
N GLU A 255 -10.18 -37.01 -35.08
CA GLU A 255 -10.84 -38.14 -35.75
C GLU A 255 -10.47 -39.47 -35.05
N SER A 256 -11.28 -39.89 -34.08
CA SER A 256 -11.62 -41.31 -33.84
C SER A 256 -12.44 -41.47 -32.57
N GLY A 257 -13.56 -42.18 -32.67
CA GLY A 257 -14.23 -42.78 -31.52
C GLY A 257 -15.75 -42.62 -31.44
N GLY A 258 -16.48 -42.99 -32.50
CA GLY A 258 -17.91 -43.27 -32.39
C GLY A 258 -18.16 -44.73 -31.97
N HIS A 259 -19.01 -44.94 -30.96
CA HIS A 259 -19.80 -46.18 -30.84
C HIS A 259 -21.18 -45.91 -30.24
N GLN A 260 -22.21 -46.32 -31.00
CA GLN A 260 -23.62 -46.41 -30.66
C GLN A 260 -23.88 -47.47 -29.56
N LYS A 261 -24.89 -47.28 -28.69
CA LYS A 261 -26.24 -47.91 -28.84
C LYS A 261 -27.13 -47.75 -27.59
N ALA A 262 -28.42 -47.56 -27.91
CA ALA A 262 -29.62 -48.04 -27.21
C ALA A 262 -30.23 -47.22 -26.04
N ALA A 263 -31.43 -46.69 -26.33
CA ALA A 263 -32.50 -46.37 -25.38
C ALA A 263 -33.14 -47.67 -24.81
N PRO A 264 -33.95 -47.62 -23.73
CA PRO A 264 -35.37 -47.26 -23.91
C PRO A 264 -36.07 -46.49 -22.75
N GLN A 265 -37.00 -45.63 -23.17
CA GLN A 265 -38.37 -45.38 -22.69
C GLN A 265 -38.78 -45.18 -21.20
N VAL A 266 -39.41 -44.01 -21.01
CA VAL A 266 -40.77 -43.73 -20.45
C VAL A 266 -41.12 -44.17 -19.03
N GLY A 267 -41.45 -43.17 -18.19
CA GLY A 267 -42.30 -43.32 -17.00
C GLY A 267 -42.53 -41.98 -16.27
N ALA A 268 -43.69 -41.36 -16.51
CA ALA A 268 -44.19 -40.20 -15.77
C ALA A 268 -44.48 -40.53 -14.29
N ILE A 269 -44.43 -39.54 -13.39
CA ILE A 269 -45.46 -39.24 -12.37
C ILE A 269 -45.07 -38.03 -11.50
N ALA A 270 -46.07 -37.15 -11.38
CA ALA A 270 -46.40 -36.08 -10.44
C ALA A 270 -45.47 -35.63 -9.28
N SER A 271 -45.42 -34.30 -9.22
CA SER A 271 -45.21 -33.38 -8.11
C SER A 271 -45.86 -33.77 -6.77
N ARG A 272 -45.10 -33.59 -5.67
CA ARG A 272 -45.63 -33.40 -4.32
C ARG A 272 -44.80 -32.41 -3.50
N THR A 273 -45.55 -31.51 -2.87
CA THR A 273 -45.28 -30.49 -1.85
C THR A 273 -44.65 -31.08 -0.56
N PRO A 274 -43.84 -30.33 0.20
CA PRO A 274 -43.54 -30.66 1.59
C PRO A 274 -44.36 -29.82 2.58
N SER A 275 -44.99 -30.52 3.53
CA SER A 275 -45.75 -30.00 4.67
C SER A 275 -44.86 -29.76 5.90
N ALA A 276 -45.35 -28.88 6.77
CA ALA A 276 -44.78 -28.40 8.03
C ALA A 276 -44.69 -29.46 9.18
N PRO A 277 -44.06 -29.13 10.34
CA PRO A 277 -43.41 -30.07 11.25
C PRO A 277 -44.18 -30.36 12.56
N THR A 278 -43.85 -31.48 13.21
CA THR A 278 -44.14 -31.85 14.61
C THR A 278 -43.29 -33.10 14.91
N ASP A 279 -42.75 -33.46 16.07
CA ASP A 279 -42.16 -32.83 17.26
C ASP A 279 -41.51 -34.01 18.05
N VAL A 280 -40.67 -33.72 19.06
CA VAL A 280 -40.18 -34.63 20.13
C VAL A 280 -39.00 -35.59 19.84
N ARG A 281 -37.80 -35.34 20.42
CA ARG A 281 -37.33 -35.93 21.71
C ARG A 281 -35.83 -35.66 22.05
N SER A 282 -35.64 -34.89 23.13
CA SER A 282 -34.70 -34.99 24.26
C SER A 282 -33.16 -35.14 24.10
N THR A 283 -32.50 -34.10 24.61
CA THR A 283 -31.10 -33.93 25.06
C THR A 283 -30.70 -34.75 26.30
N PRO A 284 -29.40 -35.02 26.52
CA PRO A 284 -28.82 -35.29 27.84
C PRO A 284 -28.07 -34.07 28.41
N GLN A 285 -28.44 -33.68 29.64
CA GLN A 285 -27.72 -32.71 30.49
C GLN A 285 -26.54 -33.40 31.22
N VAL A 286 -25.44 -32.65 31.34
CA VAL A 286 -24.28 -32.95 32.21
C VAL A 286 -24.44 -32.15 33.51
N PRO A 287 -24.24 -32.75 34.70
CA PRO A 287 -24.45 -32.06 35.97
C PRO A 287 -23.22 -31.31 36.47
N SER A 288 -23.50 -30.15 37.05
CA SER A 288 -22.61 -29.30 37.84
C SER A 288 -22.78 -29.65 39.33
N SER A 289 -21.70 -29.66 40.11
CA SER A 289 -21.78 -29.55 41.57
C SER A 289 -20.59 -28.78 42.13
N GLU A 290 -20.90 -27.64 42.76
CA GLU A 290 -20.04 -26.92 43.70
C GLU A 290 -20.04 -27.61 45.06
N ARG A 291 -18.91 -27.56 45.79
CA ARG A 291 -18.94 -27.32 47.25
C ARG A 291 -17.59 -26.84 47.79
N ALA A 292 -17.69 -26.03 48.83
CA ALA A 292 -16.69 -25.21 49.48
C ALA A 292 -15.88 -25.90 50.60
N SER A 293 -14.72 -25.31 50.89
CA SER A 293 -14.10 -24.99 52.20
C SER A 293 -13.72 -26.05 53.25
N SER A 294 -12.63 -25.72 53.97
CA SER A 294 -12.02 -26.31 55.19
C SER A 294 -10.97 -27.37 54.90
N GLY A 295 -9.72 -27.34 55.38
CA GLY A 295 -9.09 -26.61 56.49
C GLY A 295 -8.29 -27.59 57.35
N SER A 296 -7.03 -27.23 57.68
CA SER A 296 -6.26 -27.66 58.87
C SER A 296 -5.57 -29.04 58.94
N ASP A 297 -4.24 -28.98 58.90
CA ASP A 297 -3.25 -29.46 59.89
C ASP A 297 -2.78 -30.94 60.05
N GLN A 298 -1.45 -31.00 60.20
CA GLN A 298 -0.62 -31.81 61.11
C GLN A 298 0.04 -33.13 60.63
N THR A 299 1.35 -32.98 60.37
CA THR A 299 2.53 -33.62 61.03
C THR A 299 2.58 -35.12 61.35
N SER A 300 3.82 -35.65 61.17
CA SER A 300 4.55 -36.73 61.89
C SER A 300 4.94 -37.91 60.96
N SER A 301 6.20 -38.12 60.54
CA SER A 301 7.49 -38.44 61.21
C SER A 301 7.76 -39.95 61.40
N SER A 302 8.96 -40.38 60.96
CA SER A 302 9.80 -41.52 61.45
C SER A 302 9.25 -42.95 61.27
N SER A 303 10.01 -44.05 61.07
CA SER A 303 11.44 -44.37 61.23
C SER A 303 11.73 -45.81 60.74
N SER A 304 12.95 -46.04 60.22
CA SER A 304 13.88 -47.17 60.42
C SER A 304 13.37 -48.60 60.75
N ASN A 305 13.87 -49.62 60.02
CA ASN A 305 14.79 -50.63 60.62
C ASN A 305 15.56 -51.52 59.61
N ARG A 306 16.86 -51.64 59.91
CA ARG A 306 17.89 -52.60 59.43
C ARG A 306 17.60 -54.04 59.88
N VAL A 307 18.26 -55.04 59.25
CA VAL A 307 19.25 -55.98 59.89
C VAL A 307 19.70 -57.16 58.96
N ILE A 308 21.03 -57.22 58.70
CA ILE A 308 22.01 -58.36 58.69
C ILE A 308 21.75 -59.58 57.76
N SER A 309 22.49 -59.81 56.65
CA SER A 309 23.85 -60.38 56.43
C SER A 309 24.01 -61.90 56.64
N MET A 310 24.51 -62.64 55.63
CA MET A 310 25.69 -63.55 55.72
C MET A 310 26.26 -63.86 54.33
N ALA A 311 27.58 -64.04 54.29
CA ALA A 311 28.47 -64.05 53.13
C ALA A 311 28.99 -65.46 52.77
N VAL A 312 29.42 -65.66 51.52
CA VAL A 312 30.48 -66.64 51.13
C VAL A 312 31.29 -66.11 49.94
N THR A 313 32.61 -65.99 50.16
CA THR A 313 33.72 -65.68 49.21
C THR A 313 34.17 -67.01 48.55
N VAL A 314 34.66 -67.14 47.30
CA VAL A 314 36.03 -66.90 46.74
C VAL A 314 36.00 -67.13 45.18
N PRO A 315 37.12 -67.05 44.38
CA PRO A 315 37.51 -65.94 43.50
C PRO A 315 37.62 -66.28 41.98
N SER A 316 37.64 -65.27 41.08
CA SER A 316 38.55 -65.25 39.91
C SER A 316 38.34 -64.06 38.94
N SER A 317 39.44 -63.36 38.66
CA SER A 317 39.81 -62.60 37.44
C SER A 317 39.05 -61.31 37.04
N PRO A 318 39.76 -60.32 36.43
CA PRO A 318 39.28 -58.96 36.28
C PRO A 318 38.50 -58.74 34.96
N PRO A 319 37.47 -57.88 34.95
CA PRO A 319 37.09 -57.20 33.73
C PRO A 319 37.30 -55.69 33.82
N ALA A 320 37.83 -55.17 32.73
CA ALA A 320 38.07 -53.77 32.46
C ALA A 320 36.77 -52.96 32.36
N ASN A 321 36.88 -51.68 32.74
CA ASN A 321 36.12 -50.52 32.27
C ASN A 321 34.60 -50.68 32.03
N ASP A 322 33.81 -50.39 33.06
CA ASP A 322 32.34 -50.29 32.98
C ASP A 322 31.82 -48.84 33.09
N SER A 323 32.60 -47.85 32.64
CA SER A 323 32.21 -46.41 32.69
C SER A 323 31.32 -45.94 31.53
N ALA A 324 30.64 -46.85 30.81
CA ALA A 324 29.90 -46.52 29.58
C ALA A 324 28.37 -46.64 29.64
N ARG A 325 27.77 -46.97 30.79
CA ARG A 325 26.32 -47.22 30.88
C ARG A 325 25.65 -46.36 31.94
N ASN A 326 25.12 -45.21 31.51
CA ASN A 326 23.89 -44.53 31.98
C ASN A 326 23.96 -43.01 31.77
N HIS A 327 24.32 -42.57 30.57
CA HIS A 327 23.99 -41.21 30.15
C HIS A 327 22.51 -41.22 29.73
N GLY A 328 21.62 -40.69 30.56
CA GLY A 328 20.17 -40.66 30.30
C GLY A 328 19.82 -39.89 29.01
N PRO A 329 18.54 -39.90 28.58
CA PRO A 329 18.10 -39.33 27.30
C PRO A 329 18.54 -37.87 27.04
N LEU A 330 18.75 -37.10 28.11
CA LEU A 330 19.21 -35.70 28.05
C LEU A 330 20.65 -35.55 27.55
N ALA A 331 21.47 -36.60 27.57
CA ALA A 331 22.86 -36.58 27.12
C ALA A 331 23.02 -36.86 25.62
N MET A 332 21.94 -36.73 24.84
CA MET A 332 21.96 -36.94 23.40
C MET A 332 22.90 -35.92 22.72
N LYS A 333 23.82 -36.41 21.89
CA LYS A 333 24.66 -35.56 21.04
C LYS A 333 23.90 -35.11 19.81
N ALA A 334 23.84 -33.80 19.58
CA ALA A 334 23.27 -33.23 18.37
C ALA A 334 24.13 -33.51 17.12
N GLY A 335 23.46 -33.65 15.97
CA GLY A 335 24.03 -33.90 14.64
C GLY A 335 24.31 -35.37 14.37
N MET A 336 24.26 -35.76 13.09
CA MET A 336 24.56 -37.12 12.64
C MET A 336 25.11 -37.14 11.21
N THR A 337 25.66 -38.28 10.78
CA THR A 337 26.04 -38.55 9.39
C THR A 337 25.31 -39.80 8.94
N THR A 338 24.63 -39.76 7.79
CA THR A 338 23.93 -40.91 7.23
C THR A 338 24.92 -41.94 6.70
N GLN A 339 24.45 -43.16 6.45
CA GLN A 339 25.26 -44.18 5.76
C GLN A 339 25.72 -43.73 4.36
N GLY A 340 24.95 -42.85 3.71
CA GLY A 340 25.30 -42.24 2.42
C GLY A 340 26.31 -41.08 2.50
N GLY A 341 26.81 -40.75 3.70
CA GLY A 341 27.77 -39.66 3.91
C GLY A 341 27.16 -38.27 4.03
N ASP A 342 25.83 -38.14 3.97
CA ASP A 342 25.17 -36.85 4.19
C ASP A 342 25.29 -36.45 5.66
N LYS A 343 25.78 -35.24 5.90
CA LYS A 343 25.94 -34.69 7.25
C LYS A 343 24.74 -33.83 7.62
N PHE A 344 24.13 -34.12 8.76
CA PHE A 344 23.13 -33.27 9.42
C PHE A 344 23.83 -32.51 10.55
N LEU A 345 23.89 -31.18 10.41
CA LEU A 345 24.63 -30.32 11.35
C LEU A 345 23.80 -30.05 12.60
N PRO A 346 24.43 -30.00 13.80
CA PRO A 346 23.81 -29.41 14.98
C PRO A 346 23.40 -27.97 14.72
N ILE A 347 22.25 -27.55 15.24
CA ILE A 347 21.71 -26.20 15.01
C ILE A 347 22.69 -25.09 15.40
N ARG A 348 23.38 -25.20 16.54
CA ARG A 348 24.38 -24.19 16.98
C ARG A 348 25.64 -24.13 16.11
N LYS A 349 25.89 -25.14 15.26
CA LYS A 349 27.04 -25.16 14.35
C LYS A 349 26.70 -24.60 12.96
N ILE A 350 25.50 -24.06 12.79
CA ILE A 350 25.09 -23.42 11.54
C ILE A 350 25.64 -21.99 11.54
N GLU A 351 26.62 -21.75 10.68
CA GLU A 351 27.27 -20.45 10.48
C GLU A 351 26.74 -19.73 9.24
N SER A 352 26.85 -18.40 9.22
CA SER A 352 26.66 -17.59 8.01
C SER A 352 27.64 -18.06 6.93
N GLU A 353 27.21 -18.09 5.66
CA GLU A 353 28.03 -18.49 4.50
C GLU A 353 28.28 -19.99 4.30
N LEU A 354 27.71 -20.86 5.14
CA LEU A 354 27.57 -22.26 4.76
C LEU A 354 26.84 -22.37 3.41
N GLY A 355 27.34 -23.26 2.55
CA GLY A 355 26.62 -23.68 1.35
C GLY A 355 25.30 -24.38 1.69
N PHE A 356 24.85 -25.29 0.84
CA PHE A 356 23.69 -26.10 1.19
C PHE A 356 24.00 -27.03 2.36
N PHE A 357 23.15 -27.00 3.40
CA PHE A 357 23.30 -27.83 4.59
C PHE A 357 22.03 -28.63 4.90
N ASN A 358 22.15 -29.64 5.76
CA ASN A 358 21.03 -30.45 6.23
C ASN A 358 20.92 -30.31 7.76
N VAL A 359 19.69 -30.34 8.28
CA VAL A 359 19.41 -30.23 9.73
C VAL A 359 18.24 -31.14 10.10
N ILE A 360 18.26 -31.66 11.33
CA ILE A 360 17.16 -32.41 11.95
C ILE A 360 16.83 -31.69 13.25
N GLY A 361 15.56 -31.41 13.51
CA GLY A 361 15.15 -30.78 14.75
C GLY A 361 13.68 -31.03 15.09
N VAL A 362 13.35 -30.81 16.36
CA VAL A 362 11.99 -30.84 16.88
C VAL A 362 11.31 -29.51 16.58
N VAL A 363 10.09 -29.54 16.05
CA VAL A 363 9.30 -28.35 15.73
C VAL A 363 8.72 -27.75 17.00
N THR A 364 9.11 -26.52 17.33
CA THR A 364 8.59 -25.76 18.47
C THR A 364 7.48 -24.78 18.07
N SER A 365 7.46 -24.34 16.81
CA SER A 365 6.41 -23.49 16.26
C SER A 365 6.32 -23.68 14.74
N THR A 366 5.10 -23.63 14.20
CA THR A 366 4.84 -23.60 12.76
C THR A 366 3.76 -22.57 12.46
N LYS A 367 3.88 -21.89 11.32
CA LYS A 367 2.78 -21.10 10.73
C LYS A 367 2.03 -21.93 9.68
N PRO A 368 0.74 -21.66 9.41
CA PRO A 368 0.06 -22.28 8.27
C PRO A 368 0.72 -21.85 6.95
N PRO A 369 0.60 -22.64 5.86
CA PRO A 369 0.98 -22.20 4.53
C PRO A 369 0.31 -20.88 4.16
N THR A 370 1.08 -19.94 3.62
CA THR A 370 0.59 -18.64 3.14
C THR A 370 1.18 -18.32 1.79
N GLN A 371 0.45 -17.61 0.93
CA GLN A 371 1.03 -17.08 -0.30
C GLN A 371 1.74 -15.76 -0.03
N THR A 372 2.95 -15.67 -0.56
CA THR A 372 3.76 -14.44 -0.58
C THR A 372 3.27 -13.48 -1.67
N ARG A 373 3.82 -12.27 -1.69
CA ARG A 373 3.51 -11.28 -2.74
C ARG A 373 3.88 -11.75 -4.15
N SER A 374 4.89 -12.62 -4.29
CA SER A 374 5.26 -13.25 -5.57
C SER A 374 4.36 -14.43 -5.93
N GLN A 375 3.27 -14.65 -5.19
CA GLN A 375 2.38 -15.81 -5.30
C GLN A 375 3.04 -17.16 -4.96
N ASP A 376 4.29 -17.16 -4.50
CA ASP A 376 4.91 -18.38 -3.99
C ASP A 376 4.29 -18.75 -2.64
N TRP A 377 3.95 -20.01 -2.45
CA TRP A 377 3.59 -20.58 -1.16
C TRP A 377 4.79 -20.57 -0.22
N CYS A 378 4.55 -20.23 1.04
CA CYS A 378 5.56 -20.19 2.08
C CYS A 378 5.03 -20.78 3.39
N ARG A 379 5.86 -21.55 4.08
CA ARG A 379 5.60 -22.03 5.44
C ARG A 379 6.84 -21.83 6.30
N ILE A 380 6.63 -21.37 7.53
CA ILE A 380 7.70 -20.99 8.46
C ILE A 380 7.69 -21.93 9.66
N PHE A 381 8.85 -22.50 9.96
CA PHE A 381 9.09 -23.37 11.11
C PHE A 381 10.09 -22.75 12.07
N SER A 382 9.95 -23.03 13.36
CA SER A 382 11.00 -22.89 14.36
C SER A 382 11.32 -24.27 14.88
N ILE A 383 12.61 -24.64 14.86
CA ILE A 383 13.08 -25.95 15.29
C ILE A 383 14.19 -25.84 16.32
N VAL A 384 14.35 -26.90 17.11
CA VAL A 384 15.36 -27.04 18.17
C VAL A 384 15.99 -28.43 18.14
N ASP A 385 17.18 -28.57 18.70
CA ASP A 385 17.88 -29.84 18.87
C ASP A 385 18.67 -29.82 20.20
N PRO A 386 19.37 -30.90 20.60
CA PRO A 386 20.13 -30.92 21.84
C PRO A 386 21.23 -29.86 21.91
N SER A 387 21.69 -29.31 20.77
CA SER A 387 22.67 -28.22 20.78
C SER A 387 22.05 -26.88 21.17
N CYS A 388 20.73 -26.72 21.14
CA CYS A 388 20.08 -25.46 21.51
C CYS A 388 20.05 -25.19 23.03
N ILE A 389 20.31 -26.21 23.86
CA ILE A 389 20.35 -26.09 25.32
C ILE A 389 21.76 -25.66 25.76
N GLU A 390 21.86 -24.71 26.70
CA GLU A 390 23.15 -24.33 27.29
C GLU A 390 23.59 -25.32 28.36
N ASP A 391 24.89 -25.57 28.45
CA ASP A 391 25.46 -26.43 29.48
C ASP A 391 25.06 -25.92 30.87
N GLY A 392 24.13 -26.63 31.52
CA GLY A 392 23.69 -26.35 32.89
C GLY A 392 22.38 -25.57 33.04
N VAL A 393 21.73 -25.15 31.96
CA VAL A 393 20.41 -24.48 32.00
C VAL A 393 19.42 -25.27 31.16
N ASP A 394 18.39 -25.86 31.79
CA ASP A 394 17.33 -26.64 31.12
C ASP A 394 16.35 -25.77 30.30
N VAL A 395 16.77 -24.58 29.86
CA VAL A 395 15.93 -23.66 29.07
C VAL A 395 16.47 -23.60 27.65
N VAL A 396 15.57 -23.78 26.68
CA VAL A 396 15.91 -23.63 25.27
C VAL A 396 16.12 -22.14 24.96
N THR A 397 17.37 -21.71 24.81
CA THR A 397 17.72 -20.31 24.56
C THR A 397 17.74 -19.93 23.07
N TYR A 398 17.75 -20.93 22.18
CA TYR A 398 17.95 -20.71 20.74
C TYR A 398 16.92 -21.48 19.89
N ASN A 399 16.13 -20.74 19.10
CA ASN A 399 15.22 -21.29 18.10
C ASN A 399 15.74 -20.98 16.69
N PHE A 400 15.90 -22.01 15.87
CA PHE A 400 16.32 -21.84 14.49
C PHE A 400 15.10 -21.73 13.58
N THR A 401 14.94 -20.57 12.92
CA THR A 401 13.80 -20.33 12.03
C THR A 401 14.13 -20.80 10.62
N ILE A 402 13.21 -21.55 10.00
CA ILE A 402 13.32 -22.04 8.63
C ILE A 402 12.13 -21.55 7.81
N ASN A 403 12.40 -20.87 6.69
CA ASN A 403 11.40 -20.44 5.73
C ASN A 403 11.44 -21.37 4.50
N CYS A 404 10.37 -22.13 4.27
CA CYS A 404 10.23 -23.03 3.14
C CYS A 404 9.36 -22.39 2.07
N PHE A 405 9.78 -22.41 0.81
CA PHE A 405 9.06 -21.81 -0.31
C PHE A 405 8.69 -22.86 -1.36
N GLN A 406 7.54 -22.68 -2.01
CA GLN A 406 7.07 -23.51 -3.12
C GLN A 406 6.24 -22.71 -4.12
N LYS A 407 6.40 -22.97 -5.42
CA LYS A 407 5.73 -22.18 -6.46
C LYS A 407 4.34 -22.67 -6.82
N LYS A 408 4.16 -23.99 -6.91
CA LYS A 408 2.98 -24.59 -7.54
C LYS A 408 1.99 -25.18 -6.53
N HIS A 409 2.48 -26.07 -5.66
CA HIS A 409 1.66 -26.87 -4.75
C HIS A 409 1.94 -26.47 -3.30
N ALA A 410 0.91 -26.15 -2.53
CA ALA A 410 1.07 -25.85 -1.10
C ALA A 410 1.42 -27.11 -0.31
N GLU A 411 0.94 -28.27 -0.78
CA GLU A 411 1.07 -29.61 -0.21
C GLU A 411 2.53 -30.10 -0.22
N TRP A 412 3.34 -29.54 -1.12
CA TRP A 412 4.78 -29.80 -1.23
C TRP A 412 5.61 -29.09 -0.14
N LEU A 413 5.00 -28.20 0.65
CA LEU A 413 5.62 -27.65 1.85
C LEU A 413 5.55 -28.66 3.00
N PRO A 414 6.52 -28.64 3.94
CA PRO A 414 6.53 -29.57 5.07
C PRO A 414 5.23 -29.53 5.87
N GLN A 415 4.78 -30.71 6.29
CA GLN A 415 3.50 -30.91 6.99
C GLN A 415 3.72 -31.38 8.43
N ALA A 416 4.67 -30.74 9.12
CA ALA A 416 4.96 -31.01 10.52
C ALA A 416 4.12 -30.10 11.45
N GLU A 417 3.71 -30.66 12.58
CA GLU A 417 3.05 -29.98 13.70
C GLU A 417 4.06 -29.74 14.84
N ILE A 418 3.61 -29.04 15.89
CA ILE A 418 4.44 -28.77 17.06
C ILE A 418 4.70 -30.08 17.81
N GLY A 419 5.95 -30.35 18.17
CA GLY A 419 6.40 -31.57 18.84
C GLY A 419 6.86 -32.68 17.89
N ASP A 420 6.65 -32.52 16.58
CA ASP A 420 7.19 -33.44 15.58
C ASP A 420 8.67 -33.22 15.32
N ILE A 421 9.32 -34.22 14.75
CA ILE A 421 10.69 -34.09 14.26
C ILE A 421 10.66 -33.90 12.74
N VAL A 422 11.37 -32.90 12.25
CA VAL A 422 11.47 -32.63 10.81
C VAL A 422 12.93 -32.72 10.37
N LEU A 423 13.13 -33.34 9.22
CA LEU A 423 14.42 -33.46 8.54
C LEU A 423 14.38 -32.52 7.35
N PHE A 424 15.34 -31.62 7.27
CA PHE A 424 15.50 -30.71 6.15
C PHE A 424 16.83 -30.98 5.44
N ARG A 425 16.76 -31.11 4.12
CA ARG A 425 17.93 -31.26 3.25
C ARG A 425 18.05 -30.09 2.30
N ARG A 426 19.30 -29.69 2.04
CA ARG A 426 19.67 -28.59 1.14
C ARG A 426 19.01 -27.25 1.50
N LEU A 427 19.07 -26.88 2.78
CA LEU A 427 18.80 -25.53 3.22
C LEU A 427 19.96 -24.60 2.90
N LYS A 428 19.68 -23.31 2.69
CA LYS A 428 20.67 -22.25 2.57
C LYS A 428 20.56 -21.30 3.75
N THR A 429 21.68 -20.81 4.29
CA THR A 429 21.63 -19.83 5.38
C THR A 429 21.30 -18.45 4.83
N SER A 430 20.59 -17.67 5.64
CA SER A 430 20.32 -16.25 5.38
C SER A 430 20.32 -15.48 6.68
N ALA A 431 21.06 -14.37 6.72
CA ALA A 431 21.05 -13.45 7.85
C ALA A 431 19.88 -12.49 7.70
N PHE A 432 18.95 -12.51 8.66
CA PHE A 432 17.82 -11.58 8.70
C PHE A 432 17.71 -10.98 10.10
N ARG A 433 17.81 -9.65 10.19
CA ARG A 433 17.80 -8.89 11.46
C ARG A 433 18.82 -9.39 12.48
N GLY A 434 20.01 -9.78 12.02
CA GLY A 434 21.09 -10.29 12.88
C GLY A 434 20.93 -11.74 13.32
N SER A 435 19.81 -12.41 13.02
CA SER A 435 19.62 -13.84 13.28
C SER A 435 19.87 -14.66 12.01
N ILE A 436 20.48 -15.84 12.17
CA ILE A 436 20.69 -16.79 11.08
C ILE A 436 19.43 -17.64 10.92
N ASN A 437 18.88 -17.68 9.71
CA ASN A 437 17.73 -18.49 9.36
C ASN A 437 18.07 -19.48 8.25
N GLY A 438 17.35 -20.59 8.19
CA GLY A 438 17.36 -21.49 7.04
C GLY A 438 16.35 -21.07 5.97
N ILE A 439 16.73 -21.15 4.70
CA ILE A 439 15.85 -20.98 3.56
C ILE A 439 15.80 -22.29 2.77
N GLY A 440 14.60 -22.84 2.63
CA GLY A 440 14.31 -23.97 1.75
C GLY A 440 13.75 -23.48 0.43
N TYR A 441 14.54 -23.59 -0.64
CA TYR A 441 14.12 -23.20 -1.98
C TYR A 441 13.25 -24.28 -2.64
N TRP A 442 12.27 -23.84 -3.40
CA TRP A 442 11.22 -24.67 -4.03
C TRP A 442 11.75 -25.82 -4.90
N ASP A 443 12.95 -25.67 -5.49
CA ASP A 443 13.60 -26.59 -6.42
C ASP A 443 14.78 -27.37 -5.81
N LYS A 444 15.07 -27.17 -4.52
CA LYS A 444 16.21 -27.81 -3.83
C LYS A 444 15.84 -28.47 -2.52
N LEU A 445 14.88 -27.90 -1.78
CA LEU A 445 14.44 -28.34 -0.46
C LEU A 445 13.86 -29.74 -0.53
N ARG A 446 14.45 -30.69 0.20
CA ARG A 446 13.81 -31.97 0.48
C ARG A 446 13.53 -32.12 1.97
N TRP A 447 12.41 -32.73 2.33
CA TRP A 447 12.00 -32.84 3.71
C TRP A 447 11.30 -34.17 4.03
N ALA A 448 11.36 -34.56 5.30
CA ALA A 448 10.61 -35.69 5.86
C ALA A 448 10.14 -35.32 7.28
N THR A 449 9.00 -35.84 7.69
CA THR A 449 8.46 -35.65 9.05
C THR A 449 8.45 -36.99 9.78
N TYR A 450 8.96 -37.02 11.00
CA TYR A 450 8.95 -38.16 11.88
C TYR A 450 7.96 -37.91 13.03
N ASP A 451 6.98 -38.80 13.14
CA ASP A 451 5.97 -38.76 14.20
C ASP A 451 6.57 -39.32 15.49
N THR A 452 6.64 -38.48 16.51
CA THR A 452 7.26 -38.84 17.80
C THR A 452 6.43 -39.84 18.61
N GLN A 453 5.11 -39.89 18.38
CA GLN A 453 4.20 -40.82 19.05
C GLN A 453 4.20 -42.18 18.34
N ALA A 454 4.07 -42.18 17.01
CA ALA A 454 4.03 -43.40 16.21
C ALA A 454 5.44 -44.01 15.97
N ARG A 455 6.51 -43.25 16.25
CA ARG A 455 7.92 -43.65 16.08
C ARG A 455 8.26 -44.12 14.67
N ARG A 456 7.70 -43.46 13.66
CA ARG A 456 7.91 -43.74 12.22
C ARG A 456 7.86 -42.46 11.39
N PHE A 457 8.37 -42.52 10.16
CA PHE A 457 8.17 -41.42 9.23
C PHE A 457 6.71 -41.35 8.78
N ARG A 458 6.20 -40.13 8.62
CA ARG A 458 4.85 -39.89 8.10
C ARG A 458 4.90 -39.75 6.59
N ASP A 459 3.98 -40.46 5.94
CA ASP A 459 3.65 -40.19 4.55
C ASP A 459 2.99 -38.81 4.45
N PRO A 460 3.48 -37.91 3.59
CA PRO A 460 2.92 -36.57 3.43
C PRO A 460 1.53 -36.64 2.80
N ASP A 461 0.58 -35.85 3.29
CA ASP A 461 -0.74 -35.73 2.67
C ASP A 461 -0.64 -34.90 1.38
N ARG A 462 -0.59 -35.59 0.25
CA ARG A 462 -0.35 -34.95 -1.04
C ARG A 462 -1.59 -34.27 -1.61
N ASN A 463 -2.80 -34.61 -1.13
CA ASN A 463 -4.03 -34.32 -1.84
C ASN A 463 -3.87 -34.58 -3.37
N ASP A 464 -4.12 -33.57 -4.20
CA ASP A 464 -3.99 -33.64 -5.67
C ASP A 464 -2.57 -33.34 -6.18
N ALA A 465 -1.61 -33.01 -5.30
CA ALA A 465 -0.26 -32.67 -5.71
C ALA A 465 0.51 -33.92 -6.20
N PRO A 466 1.23 -33.82 -7.33
CA PRO A 466 2.01 -34.95 -7.84
C PRO A 466 3.14 -35.31 -6.89
N HIS A 467 3.58 -36.58 -6.91
CA HIS A 467 4.72 -37.03 -6.10
C HIS A 467 6.04 -36.39 -6.57
N SER A 468 6.20 -36.20 -7.87
CA SER A 468 7.36 -35.55 -8.48
C SER A 468 6.96 -34.83 -9.75
N GLU A 469 7.67 -33.77 -10.13
CA GLU A 469 7.47 -33.07 -11.40
C GLU A 469 8.80 -32.88 -12.13
N ILE A 470 8.77 -32.99 -13.45
CA ILE A 470 9.92 -32.72 -14.31
C ILE A 470 10.12 -31.20 -14.40
N THR A 471 11.27 -30.70 -13.94
CA THR A 471 11.62 -29.29 -14.13
C THR A 471 11.84 -28.99 -15.63
N ASP A 472 11.74 -27.73 -16.05
CA ASP A 472 12.06 -27.29 -17.43
C ASP A 472 11.24 -27.93 -18.58
N GLN A 473 9.91 -27.87 -18.49
CA GLN A 473 9.00 -28.20 -19.61
C GLN A 473 9.21 -29.60 -20.22
N GLY A 474 9.58 -30.59 -19.40
CA GLY A 474 9.71 -31.99 -19.82
C GLY A 474 11.13 -32.45 -20.18
N PHE A 475 12.14 -31.57 -20.13
CA PHE A 475 13.54 -31.93 -20.39
C PHE A 475 14.45 -31.92 -19.16
N GLY A 476 13.96 -31.47 -17.99
CA GLY A 476 14.74 -31.42 -16.75
C GLY A 476 14.75 -32.73 -15.96
N TYR A 477 15.37 -32.70 -14.78
CA TYR A 477 15.34 -33.81 -13.85
C TYR A 477 13.98 -33.86 -13.13
N SER A 478 13.50 -35.07 -12.82
CA SER A 478 12.34 -35.23 -11.95
C SER A 478 12.71 -34.77 -10.53
N TYR A 479 11.98 -33.79 -10.02
CA TYR A 479 12.15 -33.26 -8.68
C TYR A 479 10.98 -33.68 -7.80
N SER A 480 11.31 -34.19 -6.61
CA SER A 480 10.38 -34.43 -5.52
C SER A 480 10.89 -33.69 -4.27
N PRO A 481 10.03 -32.91 -3.58
CA PRO A 481 10.37 -32.32 -2.29
C PRO A 481 10.32 -33.34 -1.15
N TYR A 482 9.72 -34.52 -1.39
CA TYR A 482 9.60 -35.56 -0.38
C TYR A 482 10.91 -36.34 -0.29
N TYR A 483 11.48 -36.36 0.91
CA TYR A 483 12.60 -37.23 1.24
C TYR A 483 12.04 -38.49 1.89
N GLU A 484 12.53 -39.65 1.47
CA GLU A 484 12.14 -40.97 2.01
C GLU A 484 13.35 -41.55 2.75
N PRO A 485 13.49 -41.30 4.06
CA PRO A 485 14.53 -41.92 4.87
C PRO A 485 14.22 -43.41 5.05
N SER A 486 15.25 -44.22 5.29
CA SER A 486 15.02 -45.63 5.63
C SER A 486 14.40 -45.75 7.03
N GLU A 487 13.27 -46.46 7.13
CA GLU A 487 12.59 -46.76 8.41
C GLU A 487 13.47 -47.50 9.42
N GLN A 488 14.48 -48.23 8.95
CA GLN A 488 15.46 -48.95 9.77
C GLN A 488 16.85 -48.31 9.68
N GLY A 489 16.93 -47.08 9.15
CA GLY A 489 18.18 -46.37 8.93
C GLY A 489 18.68 -45.61 10.16
N THR A 490 19.90 -45.11 10.03
CA THR A 490 20.54 -44.24 11.05
C THR A 490 19.72 -43.00 11.37
N GLU A 491 18.94 -42.50 10.40
CA GLU A 491 18.05 -41.36 10.52
C GLU A 491 16.86 -41.65 11.43
N ALA A 492 16.21 -42.82 11.26
CA ALA A 492 15.11 -43.26 12.11
C ALA A 492 15.56 -43.43 13.57
N GLU A 493 16.73 -44.05 13.77
CA GLU A 493 17.33 -44.21 15.10
C GLU A 493 17.66 -42.86 15.76
N TYR A 494 18.19 -41.91 14.99
CA TYR A 494 18.47 -40.57 15.50
C TYR A 494 17.18 -39.82 15.87
N CYS A 495 16.12 -39.93 15.05
CA CYS A 495 14.83 -39.32 15.35
C CYS A 495 14.17 -39.95 16.59
N ALA A 496 14.27 -41.27 16.77
CA ALA A 496 13.80 -41.93 17.98
C ALA A 496 14.53 -41.41 19.23
N LYS A 497 15.86 -41.28 19.19
CA LYS A 497 16.66 -40.68 20.29
C LYS A 497 16.29 -39.23 20.54
N LEU A 498 16.03 -38.45 19.49
CA LEU A 498 15.60 -37.06 19.60
C LEU A 498 14.21 -36.93 20.21
N ALA A 499 13.31 -37.87 19.91
CA ALA A 499 11.99 -37.96 20.54
C ALA A 499 12.11 -38.30 22.03
N ASP A 500 12.99 -39.24 22.41
CA ASP A 500 13.27 -39.56 23.81
C ASP A 500 13.85 -38.36 24.57
N TRP A 501 14.78 -37.64 23.95
CA TRP A 501 15.36 -36.41 24.49
C TRP A 501 14.28 -35.35 24.72
N TRP A 502 13.41 -35.12 23.74
CA TRP A 502 12.33 -34.12 23.84
C TRP A 502 11.30 -34.48 24.91
N GLN A 503 10.92 -35.76 25.01
CA GLN A 503 10.03 -36.25 26.05
C GLN A 503 10.65 -36.13 27.45
N ALA A 504 11.94 -36.45 27.59
CA ALA A 504 12.66 -36.30 28.85
C ALA A 504 12.77 -34.83 29.29
N LEU A 505 12.94 -33.92 28.33
CA LEU A 505 12.93 -32.48 28.58
C LEU A 505 11.58 -32.03 29.19
N HIS A 506 10.47 -32.40 28.56
CA HIS A 506 9.13 -32.07 29.05
C HIS A 506 8.78 -32.72 30.39
N ALA A 507 9.23 -33.95 30.63
CA ALA A 507 9.01 -34.63 31.91
C ALA A 507 9.70 -33.91 33.09
N LYS A 508 10.85 -33.27 32.85
CA LYS A 508 11.58 -32.49 33.85
C LYS A 508 10.90 -31.16 34.19
N GLU A 509 10.15 -30.60 33.24
CA GLU A 509 9.47 -29.30 33.36
C GLU A 509 8.10 -29.32 34.05
N HIS A 510 7.58 -30.47 34.47
CA HIS A 510 6.26 -30.53 35.14
C HIS A 510 6.17 -29.79 36.51
N GLY A 511 7.21 -29.04 36.92
CA GLY A 511 7.21 -28.10 38.04
C GLY A 511 7.59 -26.65 37.71
N ILE A 512 7.98 -26.33 36.47
CA ILE A 512 8.36 -24.97 36.04
C ILE A 512 7.66 -24.73 34.70
N THR A 513 6.81 -23.70 34.68
CA THR A 513 6.08 -23.13 33.55
C THR A 513 6.70 -23.51 32.20
N THR A 514 6.00 -24.38 31.43
CA THR A 514 6.14 -24.71 30.01
C THR A 514 7.33 -24.06 29.30
N VAL A 515 8.18 -24.81 28.58
CA VAL A 515 9.14 -24.28 27.56
C VAL A 515 8.44 -23.20 26.71
N GLN A 516 8.37 -21.97 27.21
CA GLN A 516 7.96 -20.82 26.45
C GLN A 516 9.25 -20.47 25.74
N CYS A 517 9.52 -21.21 24.65
CA CYS A 517 10.28 -20.67 23.54
C CYS A 517 9.69 -19.30 23.30
N ALA A 518 10.29 -18.25 23.89
CA ALA A 518 9.64 -16.96 24.12
C ALA A 518 8.93 -16.58 22.84
N ALA A 519 7.60 -16.75 22.83
CA ALA A 519 6.82 -16.54 21.62
C ALA A 519 7.18 -15.12 21.23
N ARG A 520 7.78 -14.94 20.04
CA ARG A 520 8.23 -13.61 19.57
C ARG A 520 7.15 -12.63 19.99
N ALA A 521 7.48 -11.71 20.91
CA ALA A 521 6.50 -10.91 21.64
C ALA A 521 5.35 -10.60 20.69
N SER A 522 4.24 -11.31 20.88
CA SER A 522 3.13 -11.22 19.94
C SER A 522 2.74 -9.77 19.98
N ARG A 523 2.70 -9.12 18.82
CA ARG A 523 2.43 -7.68 18.76
C ARG A 523 1.23 -7.36 19.64
N GLU A 524 1.46 -6.50 20.61
CA GLU A 524 0.45 -6.16 21.60
C GLU A 524 -0.32 -4.92 21.15
N HIS A 525 -1.57 -4.85 21.60
CA HIS A 525 -2.35 -3.62 21.51
C HIS A 525 -1.84 -2.66 22.58
N HIS A 526 -1.46 -1.45 22.19
CA HIS A 526 -0.94 -0.43 23.10
C HIS A 526 -1.77 0.85 23.02
N LEU A 527 -1.81 1.56 24.13
CA LEU A 527 -2.28 2.95 24.18
C LEU A 527 -1.22 3.88 23.60
N ILE A 528 -1.64 5.01 23.04
CA ILE A 528 -0.72 6.01 22.48
C ILE A 528 0.27 6.51 23.56
N SER A 529 -0.16 6.62 24.81
CA SER A 529 0.70 6.98 25.95
C SER A 529 1.79 5.95 26.29
N GLU A 530 1.65 4.71 25.83
CA GLU A 530 2.54 3.59 26.17
C GLU A 530 3.60 3.32 25.10
N VAL A 531 3.46 3.94 23.91
CA VAL A 531 4.29 3.60 22.76
C VAL A 531 5.51 4.52 22.64
N ASN A 532 6.64 3.89 22.36
CA ASN A 532 7.92 4.53 22.08
C ASN A 532 8.70 3.69 21.04
N PRO A 533 9.81 4.17 20.49
CA PRO A 533 10.60 3.41 19.51
C PRO A 533 11.12 2.05 20.00
N ASP A 534 11.20 1.85 21.32
CA ASP A 534 11.66 0.61 21.97
C ASP A 534 10.52 -0.36 22.31
N THR A 535 9.24 0.03 22.13
CA THR A 535 8.07 -0.83 22.36
C THR A 535 8.23 -2.15 21.62
N SER A 536 8.06 -3.29 22.30
CA SER A 536 8.27 -4.58 21.67
C SER A 536 7.13 -4.94 20.70
N PRO A 537 7.40 -5.38 19.46
CA PRO A 537 8.72 -5.59 18.85
C PRO A 537 9.19 -4.36 18.03
N GLN A 538 10.22 -3.64 18.47
CA GLN A 538 10.93 -2.59 17.69
C GLN A 538 10.08 -1.37 17.28
N GLY A 539 9.26 -0.89 18.21
CA GLY A 539 8.32 0.20 18.06
C GLY A 539 7.02 -0.19 17.37
N TYR A 540 6.82 -1.48 17.01
CA TYR A 540 5.60 -1.91 16.34
C TYR A 540 4.49 -2.26 17.34
N PHE A 541 3.28 -1.76 17.10
CA PHE A 541 2.13 -1.95 17.97
C PHE A 541 0.82 -1.97 17.16
N ASP A 542 -0.23 -2.49 17.78
CA ASP A 542 -1.60 -2.32 17.30
C ASP A 542 -2.30 -1.27 18.18
N CYS A 543 -3.23 -0.48 17.63
CA CYS A 543 -3.97 0.51 18.41
C CYS A 543 -5.43 0.65 17.94
N THR A 544 -6.26 1.24 18.81
CA THR A 544 -7.66 1.56 18.52
C THR A 544 -7.87 3.03 18.79
N VAL A 545 -8.26 3.77 17.75
CA VAL A 545 -8.20 5.23 17.74
C VAL A 545 -9.44 5.83 17.08
N GLU A 546 -9.70 7.09 17.38
CA GLU A 546 -10.61 7.97 16.64
C GLU A 546 -9.81 8.81 15.64
N ILE A 547 -10.32 8.93 14.42
CA ILE A 547 -9.76 9.79 13.37
C ILE A 547 -10.23 11.21 13.62
N LEU A 548 -9.30 12.14 13.83
CA LEU A 548 -9.62 13.55 14.06
C LEU A 548 -9.54 14.36 12.77
N HIS A 549 -8.50 14.11 11.98
CA HIS A 549 -8.26 14.84 10.75
C HIS A 549 -7.36 14.04 9.80
N SER A 550 -7.50 14.26 8.51
CA SER A 550 -6.68 13.61 7.49
C SER A 550 -6.37 14.58 6.35
N TYR A 551 -5.16 14.54 5.83
CA TYR A 551 -4.77 15.34 4.67
C TYR A 551 -3.77 14.61 3.78
N GLU A 552 -3.95 14.77 2.47
CA GLU A 552 -3.10 14.16 1.47
C GLU A 552 -1.89 15.06 1.18
N ASN A 553 -0.67 14.54 1.45
CA ASN A 553 0.55 15.23 1.05
C ASN A 553 0.85 14.97 -0.43
N THR A 554 1.11 16.03 -1.19
CA THR A 554 1.53 15.95 -2.59
C THR A 554 2.83 15.17 -2.71
N GLY A 555 2.77 13.97 -3.30
CA GLY A 555 3.93 13.09 -3.47
C GLY A 555 4.45 12.43 -2.19
N GLY A 556 3.81 12.64 -1.03
CA GLY A 556 4.22 12.09 0.26
C GLY A 556 3.26 11.02 0.81
N PRO A 557 3.48 10.54 2.06
CA PRO A 557 2.49 9.73 2.78
C PRO A 557 1.21 10.52 3.02
N HIS A 558 0.07 9.86 3.21
CA HIS A 558 -1.13 10.54 3.70
C HIS A 558 -1.00 10.71 5.21
N THR A 559 -1.21 11.91 5.74
CA THR A 559 -1.10 12.12 7.19
C THR A 559 -2.47 12.07 7.83
N VAL A 560 -2.60 11.28 8.88
CA VAL A 560 -3.82 11.14 9.67
C VAL A 560 -3.50 11.49 11.11
N TYR A 561 -4.29 12.40 11.69
CA TYR A 561 -4.25 12.71 13.11
C TYR A 561 -5.28 11.86 13.84
N VAL A 562 -4.82 11.13 14.83
CA VAL A 562 -5.62 10.17 15.57
C VAL A 562 -5.53 10.43 17.06
N THR A 563 -6.50 9.96 17.84
CA THR A 563 -6.43 9.98 19.30
C THR A 563 -7.03 8.72 19.88
N ASP A 564 -6.47 8.25 21.00
CA ASP A 564 -7.09 7.28 21.87
C ASP A 564 -7.47 7.86 23.25
N TYR A 565 -7.39 9.19 23.36
CA TYR A 565 -7.59 9.98 24.58
C TYR A 565 -6.57 9.68 25.69
N THR A 566 -5.35 9.27 25.32
CA THR A 566 -4.19 9.21 26.22
C THR A 566 -3.10 10.19 25.78
N ILE A 567 -2.32 10.71 26.72
CA ILE A 567 -1.25 11.69 26.45
C ILE A 567 0.06 10.93 26.30
N ASN A 568 0.77 11.18 25.20
CA ASN A 568 2.16 10.78 25.05
C ASN A 568 3.03 12.05 25.15
N PRO A 569 3.87 12.20 26.18
CA PRO A 569 4.63 13.42 26.42
C PRO A 569 5.68 13.70 25.34
N ASP A 570 6.04 12.69 24.56
CA ASP A 570 7.06 12.76 23.52
C ASP A 570 6.47 13.08 22.14
N THR A 571 5.17 13.36 22.02
CA THR A 571 4.56 13.74 20.74
C THR A 571 4.54 15.25 20.55
N SER A 572 4.57 15.71 19.30
CA SER A 572 4.41 17.13 18.98
C SER A 572 2.92 17.47 18.85
N PRO A 573 2.34 18.27 19.78
CA PRO A 573 0.92 18.60 19.73
C PRO A 573 0.61 19.44 18.48
N PRO A 574 -0.44 19.12 17.70
CA PRO A 574 -0.80 19.89 16.52
C PRO A 574 -1.28 21.30 16.90
N GLN A 575 -0.74 22.31 16.22
CA GLN A 575 -1.17 23.72 16.35
C GLN A 575 -2.20 24.13 15.29
N ALA A 576 -2.92 23.16 14.74
CA ALA A 576 -3.87 23.40 13.66
C ALA A 576 -5.21 23.94 14.20
N SER A 577 -5.88 24.79 13.43
CA SER A 577 -7.16 25.43 13.83
C SER A 577 -8.30 24.46 14.07
N TRP A 578 -8.24 23.25 13.51
CA TRP A 578 -9.22 22.18 13.77
C TRP A 578 -9.00 21.47 15.12
N CYS A 579 -7.83 21.64 15.75
CA CYS A 579 -7.50 20.97 17.00
C CYS A 579 -7.59 21.97 18.15
N SER A 580 -8.48 21.71 19.12
CA SER A 580 -8.56 22.56 20.29
C SER A 580 -7.29 22.45 21.14
N PRO A 581 -6.87 23.52 21.84
CA PRO A 581 -5.70 23.47 22.72
C PRO A 581 -5.78 22.38 23.78
N GLU A 582 -6.99 22.04 24.25
CA GLU A 582 -7.25 21.00 25.24
C GLU A 582 -7.10 19.58 24.66
N LEU A 583 -7.46 19.38 23.40
CA LEU A 583 -7.32 18.09 22.71
C LEU A 583 -5.91 17.87 22.18
N SER A 584 -5.18 18.94 21.84
CA SER A 584 -3.87 18.90 21.20
C SER A 584 -2.87 17.93 21.87
N PRO A 585 -2.73 17.86 23.22
CA PRO A 585 -1.83 16.92 23.88
C PRO A 585 -2.20 15.43 23.74
N TYR A 586 -3.43 15.13 23.31
CA TYR A 586 -3.95 13.78 23.12
C TYR A 586 -3.87 13.32 21.66
N VAL A 587 -3.38 14.18 20.75
CA VAL A 587 -3.34 13.87 19.33
C VAL A 587 -2.01 13.25 18.93
N PHE A 588 -2.10 12.16 18.19
CA PHE A 588 -0.97 11.44 17.60
C PHE A 588 -0.98 11.57 16.08
N LYS A 589 0.15 11.98 15.52
CA LYS A 589 0.34 12.06 14.07
C LYS A 589 0.73 10.68 13.53
N MET A 590 0.01 10.21 12.52
CA MET A 590 0.27 8.94 11.82
C MET A 590 0.55 9.20 10.33
N GLU A 591 1.67 8.70 9.83
CA GLU A 591 2.01 8.70 8.39
C GLU A 591 1.60 7.39 7.73
N MET A 592 0.73 7.48 6.73
CA MET A 592 0.14 6.37 6.03
C MET A 592 0.79 6.21 4.65
N TRP A 593 1.54 5.11 4.47
CA TRP A 593 2.35 4.81 3.29
C TRP A 593 1.74 3.68 2.47
N ASP A 594 2.10 3.60 1.19
CA ASP A 594 1.72 2.51 0.27
C ASP A 594 0.22 2.19 0.32
N GLY A 595 -0.15 0.95 0.67
CA GLY A 595 -1.55 0.53 0.82
C GLY A 595 -2.29 1.31 1.90
N ALA A 596 -1.61 1.71 2.98
CA ALA A 596 -2.20 2.53 4.03
C ALA A 596 -2.52 3.96 3.55
N LYS A 597 -1.79 4.49 2.55
CA LYS A 597 -2.11 5.77 1.92
C LYS A 597 -3.51 5.73 1.27
N LEU A 598 -3.84 4.64 0.59
CA LEU A 598 -5.16 4.44 -0.01
C LEU A 598 -6.26 4.26 1.05
N LEU A 599 -5.96 3.51 2.11
CA LEU A 599 -6.87 3.35 3.23
C LEU A 599 -7.16 4.69 3.94
N ALA A 600 -6.15 5.54 4.12
CA ALA A 600 -6.32 6.85 4.75
C ALA A 600 -7.31 7.76 4.00
N LYS A 601 -7.45 7.60 2.67
CA LYS A 601 -8.43 8.35 1.87
C LYS A 601 -9.88 7.96 2.18
N THR A 602 -10.11 6.76 2.73
CA THR A 602 -11.45 6.30 3.10
C THR A 602 -11.81 6.64 4.55
N MET A 603 -10.82 7.05 5.36
CA MET A 603 -11.02 7.43 6.76
C MET A 603 -11.62 8.83 6.85
N GLN A 604 -12.72 8.96 7.61
CA GLN A 604 -13.37 10.25 7.85
C GLN A 604 -13.19 10.71 9.31
N PRO A 605 -13.09 12.03 9.55
CA PRO A 605 -13.13 12.59 10.90
C PRO A 605 -14.36 12.11 11.71
N GLY A 606 -14.11 11.70 12.95
CA GLY A 606 -15.08 11.13 13.89
C GLY A 606 -15.29 9.61 13.76
N GLU A 607 -14.61 8.94 12.82
CA GLU A 607 -14.67 7.48 12.71
C GLU A 607 -13.70 6.80 13.69
N PHE A 608 -14.07 5.60 14.13
CA PHE A 608 -13.22 4.76 14.98
C PHE A 608 -12.57 3.66 14.15
N TRP A 609 -11.30 3.41 14.39
CA TRP A 609 -10.50 2.48 13.62
C TRP A 609 -9.58 1.65 14.52
N HIS A 610 -9.46 0.37 14.20
CA HIS A 610 -8.38 -0.48 14.68
C HIS A 610 -7.25 -0.45 13.65
N LEU A 611 -6.08 0.04 14.04
CA LEU A 611 -4.90 0.13 13.19
C LEU A 611 -3.89 -0.92 13.64
N SER A 612 -3.62 -1.88 12.76
CA SER A 612 -2.70 -3.00 13.01
C SER A 612 -1.33 -2.72 12.41
N ASN A 613 -0.23 -3.12 13.06
CA ASN A 613 1.13 -2.97 12.53
C ASN A 613 1.58 -1.50 12.37
N ALA A 614 1.09 -0.62 13.25
CA ALA A 614 1.65 0.73 13.35
C ALA A 614 3.07 0.64 13.93
N ARG A 615 3.94 1.58 13.57
CA ARG A 615 5.30 1.68 14.11
C ARG A 615 5.55 3.08 14.63
N VAL A 616 6.04 3.21 15.85
CA VAL A 616 6.53 4.51 16.36
C VAL A 616 7.90 4.80 15.78
N LEU A 617 8.08 6.02 15.30
CA LEU A 617 9.35 6.56 14.83
C LEU A 617 9.60 7.91 15.50
N PRO A 618 10.86 8.20 15.90
CA PRO A 618 11.25 9.56 16.25
C PRO A 618 11.36 10.39 14.97
N ASP A 619 10.93 11.65 15.04
CA ASP A 619 11.20 12.66 14.02
C ASP A 619 12.60 13.30 14.22
N SER A 620 12.94 14.28 13.38
CA SER A 620 14.23 14.99 13.47
C SER A 620 14.40 15.81 14.76
N TYR A 621 13.31 16.04 15.50
CA TYR A 621 13.26 16.82 16.73
C TYR A 621 12.95 15.92 17.95
N VAL A 622 13.17 14.61 17.84
CA VAL A 622 12.95 13.61 18.92
C VAL A 622 11.48 13.35 19.24
N HIS A 623 10.52 13.99 18.57
CA HIS A 623 9.11 13.72 18.81
C HIS A 623 8.66 12.42 18.14
N PHE A 624 7.74 11.71 18.77
CA PHE A 624 7.21 10.48 18.25
C PHE A 624 6.05 10.73 17.29
N HIS A 625 6.07 10.00 16.18
CA HIS A 625 4.95 9.85 15.27
C HIS A 625 4.79 8.39 14.89
N GLY A 626 3.60 8.03 14.45
CA GLY A 626 3.31 6.70 13.95
C GLY A 626 3.56 6.60 12.45
N LYS A 627 3.93 5.41 11.99
CA LYS A 627 4.02 5.02 10.58
C LYS A 627 3.24 3.74 10.36
N LEU A 628 2.34 3.76 9.37
CA LEU A 628 1.59 2.59 8.93
C LEU A 628 1.82 2.32 7.45
N VAL A 629 2.09 1.06 7.10
CA VAL A 629 2.33 0.61 5.71
C VAL A 629 1.35 -0.50 5.31
N GLU A 630 1.10 -1.45 6.22
CA GLU A 630 0.28 -2.63 5.97
C GLU A 630 -1.15 -2.43 6.48
N THR A 631 -2.14 -2.76 5.64
CA THR A 631 -3.57 -2.51 5.93
C THR A 631 -4.36 -3.76 6.23
N LYS A 632 -3.78 -4.96 6.07
CA LYS A 632 -4.52 -6.23 6.00
C LYS A 632 -5.45 -6.49 7.20
N ASN A 633 -5.07 -6.04 8.39
CA ASN A 633 -5.87 -6.21 9.61
C ASN A 633 -6.43 -4.89 10.16
N SER A 634 -6.21 -3.77 9.46
CA SER A 634 -6.78 -2.48 9.86
C SER A 634 -8.25 -2.42 9.43
N LYS A 635 -9.15 -2.08 10.34
CA LYS A 635 -10.59 -2.09 10.08
C LYS A 635 -11.30 -0.96 10.78
N LYS A 636 -12.35 -0.45 10.13
CA LYS A 636 -13.30 0.49 10.72
C LYS A 636 -14.07 -0.21 11.82
N LEU A 637 -14.28 0.49 12.92
CA LEU A 637 -15.06 0.05 14.06
C LEU A 637 -16.36 0.84 14.08
N ASP A 638 -17.46 0.14 14.25
CA ASP A 638 -18.80 0.70 14.36
C ASP A 638 -19.39 0.38 15.74
N GLU A 639 -20.07 1.36 16.33
CA GLU A 639 -20.61 1.24 17.69
C GLU A 639 -21.66 0.13 17.83
N VAL A 640 -22.39 -0.20 16.76
CA VAL A 640 -23.44 -1.23 16.76
C VAL A 640 -22.83 -2.61 16.63
N THR A 641 -21.90 -2.79 15.68
CA THR A 641 -21.34 -4.11 15.37
C THR A 641 -20.13 -4.51 16.23
N ASN A 642 -19.41 -3.55 16.80
CA ASN A 642 -18.16 -3.80 17.55
C ASN A 642 -18.27 -3.53 19.05
N GLY A 643 -19.48 -3.44 19.61
CA GLY A 643 -19.69 -3.21 21.04
C GLY A 643 -18.99 -4.21 21.98
N GLU A 644 -18.70 -5.42 21.50
CA GLU A 644 -17.98 -6.46 22.26
C GLU A 644 -16.44 -6.33 22.20
N ASN A 645 -15.89 -5.47 21.33
CA ASN A 645 -14.44 -5.28 21.25
C ASN A 645 -13.93 -4.54 22.50
N LEU A 646 -13.11 -5.24 23.29
CA LEU A 646 -12.58 -4.75 24.56
C LEU A 646 -11.84 -3.41 24.44
N HIS A 647 -10.97 -3.26 23.44
CA HIS A 647 -10.19 -2.03 23.22
C HIS A 647 -11.05 -0.88 22.74
N PHE A 648 -12.09 -1.16 21.93
CA PHE A 648 -13.01 -0.15 21.46
C PHE A 648 -13.91 0.38 22.58
N ARG A 649 -14.43 -0.50 23.45
CA ARG A 649 -15.16 -0.09 24.65
C ARG A 649 -14.30 0.79 25.56
N ALA A 650 -13.04 0.40 25.77
CA ALA A 650 -12.10 1.20 26.55
C ALA A 650 -11.82 2.58 25.93
N LEU A 651 -11.73 2.66 24.60
CA LEU A 651 -11.63 3.94 23.87
C LEU A 651 -12.84 4.84 24.14
N LEU A 652 -14.07 4.30 24.01
CA LEU A 652 -15.31 5.06 24.25
C LEU A 652 -15.42 5.55 25.70
N GLU A 653 -14.98 4.75 26.67
CA GLU A 653 -14.92 5.16 28.07
C GLU A 653 -13.92 6.30 28.30
N ARG A 654 -12.74 6.26 27.66
CA ARG A 654 -11.75 7.34 27.76
C ARG A 654 -12.25 8.62 27.08
N LYS A 655 -12.90 8.51 25.91
CA LYS A 655 -13.58 9.63 25.25
C LYS A 655 -14.58 10.30 26.18
N LYS A 656 -15.47 9.52 26.80
CA LYS A 656 -16.45 10.02 27.77
C LYS A 656 -15.78 10.71 28.97
N LYS A 657 -14.69 10.15 29.51
CA LYS A 657 -13.93 10.78 30.59
C LYS A 657 -13.25 12.09 30.17
N PHE A 658 -12.70 12.14 28.96
CA PHE A 658 -12.11 13.37 28.41
C PHE A 658 -13.17 14.47 28.28
N GLU A 659 -14.33 14.14 27.70
CA GLU A 659 -15.48 15.04 27.57
C GLU A 659 -16.01 15.54 28.93
N GLN A 660 -15.93 14.70 29.98
CA GLN A 660 -16.34 15.06 31.34
C GLN A 660 -15.28 15.83 32.14
N GLY A 661 -14.00 15.54 31.92
CA GLY A 661 -12.90 15.95 32.81
C GLY A 661 -12.08 17.14 32.31
N VAL A 662 -11.88 17.27 31.00
CA VAL A 662 -11.00 18.31 30.42
C VAL A 662 -11.81 19.54 29.96
N GLY A 663 -13.14 19.39 29.80
CA GLY A 663 -14.03 20.39 29.19
C GLY A 663 -15.09 21.04 30.09
N ALA A 664 -14.93 21.04 31.42
CA ALA A 664 -15.87 21.76 32.29
C ALA A 664 -15.53 23.26 32.47
N SER A 665 -14.34 23.72 32.08
CA SER A 665 -13.91 25.10 32.38
C SER A 665 -13.13 25.83 31.29
N GLY A 666 -12.81 25.20 30.15
CA GLY A 666 -11.99 25.80 29.09
C GLY A 666 -12.57 25.66 27.69
N SER A 667 -13.16 26.75 27.20
CA SER A 667 -13.15 27.24 25.80
C SER A 667 -13.88 26.55 24.64
N SER A 668 -14.38 25.31 24.70
CA SER A 668 -15.49 24.98 23.79
C SER A 668 -16.73 25.62 24.40
N ALA A 669 -17.18 26.75 23.87
CA ALA A 669 -18.45 27.35 24.26
C ALA A 669 -19.50 26.23 24.17
N ARG A 670 -19.88 25.69 25.32
CA ARG A 670 -20.81 24.57 25.40
C ARG A 670 -22.14 25.15 24.93
N PHE A 671 -22.40 24.96 23.65
CA PHE A 671 -23.61 25.48 23.06
C PHE A 671 -24.77 24.63 23.56
N ASP A 672 -25.72 25.28 24.20
CA ASP A 672 -26.87 24.58 24.73
C ASP A 672 -27.66 23.92 23.59
N THR A 673 -28.21 22.74 23.87
CA THR A 673 -29.25 22.19 23.01
C THR A 673 -30.48 23.08 23.18
N LYS A 674 -30.89 23.77 22.12
CA LYS A 674 -32.05 24.66 22.10
C LYS A 674 -33.07 24.17 21.09
N LEU A 675 -34.34 24.45 21.35
CA LEU A 675 -35.38 24.35 20.34
C LEU A 675 -35.27 25.55 19.40
N ILE A 676 -35.79 25.40 18.17
CA ILE A 676 -35.81 26.48 17.19
C ILE A 676 -36.58 27.69 17.73
N GLU A 677 -37.65 27.49 18.50
CA GLU A 677 -38.40 28.57 19.19
C GLU A 677 -37.59 29.33 20.25
N ASP A 678 -36.57 28.71 20.86
CA ASP A 678 -35.77 29.28 21.94
C ASP A 678 -34.54 30.06 21.43
N VAL A 679 -34.33 30.10 20.12
CA VAL A 679 -33.23 30.85 19.50
C VAL A 679 -33.67 32.30 19.35
N ASP A 680 -33.07 33.17 20.16
CA ASP A 680 -33.17 34.60 20.03
C ASP A 680 -32.52 35.07 18.72
N GLY A 681 -33.04 36.16 18.13
CA GLY A 681 -32.45 36.77 16.93
C GLY A 681 -31.00 37.28 17.10
N GLU A 682 -30.44 37.15 18.30
CA GLU A 682 -29.02 37.37 18.56
C GLU A 682 -28.18 36.24 17.96
N VAL A 683 -26.95 36.58 17.56
CA VAL A 683 -26.09 35.67 16.81
C VAL A 683 -25.45 34.65 17.76
N GLY A 684 -26.21 33.61 18.12
CA GLY A 684 -25.76 32.48 18.93
C GLY A 684 -25.51 31.21 18.10
N PHE A 685 -24.58 30.38 18.58
CA PHE A 685 -24.47 29.00 18.14
C PHE A 685 -25.22 28.10 19.13
N PHE A 686 -25.90 27.07 18.63
CA PHE A 686 -26.66 26.12 19.45
C PHE A 686 -26.60 24.70 18.86
N HIS A 687 -27.09 23.73 19.60
CA HIS A 687 -27.35 22.38 19.09
C HIS A 687 -28.86 22.16 18.96
N CYS A 688 -29.30 21.40 17.97
CA CYS A 688 -30.70 21.04 17.84
C CYS A 688 -30.89 19.66 17.21
N THR A 689 -31.97 18.99 17.61
CA THR A 689 -32.41 17.72 17.04
C THR A 689 -33.62 17.97 16.16
N VAL A 690 -33.48 17.68 14.87
CA VAL A 690 -34.40 18.13 13.81
C VAL A 690 -34.72 17.00 12.85
N GLU A 691 -35.87 17.09 12.19
CA GLU A 691 -36.18 16.29 11.01
C GLU A 691 -35.76 17.04 9.75
N LEU A 692 -35.08 16.34 8.85
CA LEU A 692 -34.70 16.89 7.55
C LEU A 692 -35.90 16.82 6.60
N LEU A 693 -36.39 17.96 6.12
CA LEU A 693 -37.55 18.02 5.23
C LEU A 693 -37.14 17.99 3.76
N HIS A 694 -36.09 18.71 3.40
CA HIS A 694 -35.67 18.86 2.01
C HIS A 694 -34.18 19.18 1.88
N VAL A 695 -33.59 18.77 0.76
CA VAL A 695 -32.20 19.04 0.40
C VAL A 695 -32.19 19.77 -0.94
N ASP A 696 -31.65 21.00 -0.94
CA ASP A 696 -31.57 21.86 -2.11
C ASP A 696 -30.13 21.94 -2.62
N LEU A 697 -29.92 21.34 -3.79
CA LEU A 697 -28.65 21.31 -4.51
C LEU A 697 -28.65 22.20 -5.75
N THR A 698 -29.68 23.04 -5.93
CA THR A 698 -29.83 23.87 -7.14
C THR A 698 -28.70 24.89 -7.28
N SER A 699 -28.22 25.44 -6.15
CA SER A 699 -27.00 26.24 -6.10
C SER A 699 -25.80 25.37 -5.79
N ALA A 700 -24.98 25.08 -6.80
CA ALA A 700 -23.72 24.36 -6.60
C ALA A 700 -22.77 25.08 -5.62
N GLN A 701 -22.89 26.41 -5.50
CA GLN A 701 -22.06 27.22 -4.60
C GLN A 701 -22.58 27.25 -3.16
N GLU A 702 -23.89 27.10 -2.94
CA GLU A 702 -24.53 27.24 -1.63
C GLU A 702 -25.60 26.14 -1.43
N PRO A 703 -25.18 24.87 -1.29
CA PRO A 703 -26.14 23.81 -0.98
C PRO A 703 -26.80 24.10 0.36
N ALA A 704 -28.12 23.88 0.43
CA ALA A 704 -28.91 24.18 1.61
C ALA A 704 -29.77 23.00 2.01
N VAL A 705 -30.06 22.89 3.30
CA VAL A 705 -31.01 21.92 3.85
C VAL A 705 -32.12 22.63 4.58
N TYR A 706 -33.33 22.07 4.54
CA TYR A 706 -34.49 22.60 5.23
C TYR A 706 -34.89 21.63 6.32
N VAL A 707 -34.87 22.10 7.56
CA VAL A 707 -35.08 21.26 8.74
C VAL A 707 -36.14 21.86 9.66
N THR A 708 -36.77 21.02 10.48
CA THR A 708 -37.74 21.46 11.49
C THR A 708 -37.59 20.65 12.77
N ASP A 709 -37.83 21.29 13.92
CA ASP A 709 -38.09 20.62 15.18
C ASP A 709 -39.56 20.71 15.62
N TYR A 710 -40.41 21.20 14.71
CA TYR A 710 -41.84 21.49 14.86
C TYR A 710 -42.19 22.62 15.82
N THR A 711 -41.24 23.42 16.30
CA THR A 711 -41.51 24.61 17.12
C THR A 711 -41.67 25.87 16.26
N PHE A 712 -42.40 26.88 16.75
CA PHE A 712 -42.68 28.11 16.01
C PHE A 712 -41.69 29.20 16.40
N ASN A 713 -40.98 29.77 15.43
CA ASN A 713 -40.10 30.91 15.66
C ASN A 713 -40.51 32.09 14.75
N PRO A 714 -40.98 33.22 15.33
CA PRO A 714 -41.45 34.36 14.57
C PRO A 714 -40.36 35.04 13.73
N ASP A 715 -39.08 34.80 14.00
CA ASP A 715 -37.99 35.38 13.23
C ASP A 715 -37.66 34.57 11.97
N LEU A 716 -38.17 33.36 11.81
CA LEU A 716 -37.89 32.56 10.61
C LEU A 716 -38.63 33.06 9.37
N PHE A 717 -37.98 32.90 8.23
CA PHE A 717 -38.61 33.06 6.93
C PHE A 717 -39.72 32.01 6.73
N ASN A 718 -40.75 32.33 5.95
CA ASN A 718 -41.81 31.40 5.61
C ASN A 718 -41.59 30.79 4.21
N PRO A 719 -40.84 29.68 4.08
CA PRO A 719 -40.72 29.00 2.79
C PRO A 719 -42.00 28.27 2.39
N ALA A 720 -42.95 28.05 3.33
CA ALA A 720 -44.14 27.23 3.13
C ALA A 720 -45.11 27.79 2.08
N GLU A 721 -45.03 29.08 1.74
CA GLU A 721 -45.93 29.71 0.78
C GLU A 721 -45.79 29.20 -0.67
N SER A 722 -44.72 28.45 -1.00
CA SER A 722 -44.45 28.01 -2.38
C SER A 722 -44.11 26.54 -2.59
N VAL A 723 -44.00 25.72 -1.53
CA VAL A 723 -43.52 24.32 -1.66
C VAL A 723 -44.41 23.29 -0.94
N PRO A 724 -44.82 22.19 -1.60
CA PRO A 724 -45.70 21.18 -1.01
C PRO A 724 -45.17 20.54 0.28
N TRP A 725 -43.85 20.35 0.41
CA TRP A 725 -43.24 19.71 1.57
C TRP A 725 -43.21 20.60 2.83
N GLY A 726 -43.46 21.91 2.67
CA GLY A 726 -43.47 22.88 3.78
C GLY A 726 -44.87 23.24 4.28
N LEU A 727 -45.94 22.69 3.69
CA LEU A 727 -47.31 23.09 3.99
C LEU A 727 -47.65 22.94 5.48
N GLY A 728 -48.15 24.02 6.11
CA GLY A 728 -48.53 24.04 7.52
C GLY A 728 -47.37 24.13 8.52
N LEU A 729 -46.12 24.24 8.03
CA LEU A 729 -44.92 24.46 8.83
C LEU A 729 -44.48 25.93 8.78
N ASP A 730 -45.44 26.85 8.66
CA ASP A 730 -45.19 28.29 8.58
C ASP A 730 -44.37 28.76 9.78
N ARG A 731 -43.20 29.33 9.49
CA ARG A 731 -42.21 29.79 10.49
C ARG A 731 -41.72 28.69 11.46
N ARG A 732 -41.75 27.43 11.02
CA ARG A 732 -41.19 26.27 11.74
C ARG A 732 -40.03 25.61 10.99
N ILE A 733 -39.65 26.16 9.83
CA ILE A 733 -38.62 25.60 8.94
C ILE A 733 -37.40 26.51 8.97
N VAL A 734 -36.25 25.94 9.32
CA VAL A 734 -34.95 26.62 9.22
C VAL A 734 -34.29 26.18 7.92
N LYS A 735 -34.00 27.14 7.03
CA LYS A 735 -33.08 26.95 5.90
C LYS A 735 -31.65 27.05 6.43
N ILE A 736 -30.87 25.99 6.32
CA ILE A 736 -29.47 25.95 6.72
C ILE A 736 -28.59 25.94 5.48
N VAL A 737 -27.80 27.00 5.29
CA VAL A 737 -26.76 27.07 4.24
C VAL A 737 -25.53 26.34 4.72
N LEU A 738 -25.07 25.36 3.93
CA LEU A 738 -23.93 24.51 4.27
C LEU A 738 -22.63 25.08 3.69
N GLU A 739 -21.57 25.04 4.48
CA GLU A 739 -20.24 25.55 4.15
C GLU A 739 -19.11 24.59 4.52
N GLY A 740 -17.93 24.79 3.94
CA GLY A 740 -16.76 23.92 4.14
C GLY A 740 -17.06 22.45 3.85
N GLY A 741 -16.55 21.54 4.69
CA GLY A 741 -16.82 20.11 4.61
C GLY A 741 -18.30 19.70 4.71
N GLN A 742 -19.20 20.56 5.23
CA GLN A 742 -20.64 20.23 5.26
C GLN A 742 -21.26 20.18 3.85
N LYS A 743 -20.73 20.98 2.92
CA LYS A 743 -21.23 21.04 1.53
C LYS A 743 -21.14 19.70 0.81
N VAL A 744 -20.12 18.89 1.11
CA VAL A 744 -19.92 17.59 0.46
C VAL A 744 -20.90 16.56 1.03
N ARG A 745 -21.16 16.62 2.33
CA ARG A 745 -22.00 15.66 3.08
C ARG A 745 -23.48 15.79 2.77
N VAL A 746 -23.91 16.92 2.21
CA VAL A 746 -25.31 17.19 1.87
C VAL A 746 -25.95 16.09 0.99
N ARG A 747 -25.14 15.44 0.14
CA ARG A 747 -25.57 14.38 -0.78
C ARG A 747 -25.93 13.09 -0.07
N ASP A 748 -25.43 12.89 1.15
CA ASP A 748 -25.66 11.69 1.96
C ASP A 748 -26.90 11.83 2.86
N LEU A 749 -27.49 13.03 2.91
CA LEU A 749 -28.62 13.33 3.77
C LEU A 749 -29.95 12.86 3.15
N GLN A 750 -30.81 12.26 3.97
CA GLN A 750 -32.08 11.67 3.53
C GLN A 750 -33.26 12.46 4.12
N PRO A 751 -34.10 13.09 3.28
CA PRO A 751 -35.35 13.68 3.74
C PRO A 751 -36.20 12.68 4.54
N GLY A 752 -36.82 13.14 5.63
CA GLY A 752 -37.57 12.35 6.60
C GLY A 752 -36.72 11.75 7.73
N ALA A 753 -35.40 11.71 7.61
CA ALA A 753 -34.53 11.24 8.69
C ALA A 753 -34.32 12.32 9.76
N ILE A 754 -34.08 11.86 11.00
CA ILE A 754 -33.83 12.71 12.16
C ILE A 754 -32.32 12.88 12.32
N TYR A 755 -31.89 14.12 12.44
CA TYR A 755 -30.50 14.50 12.59
C TYR A 755 -30.32 15.36 13.83
N ARG A 756 -29.20 15.17 14.52
CA ARG A 756 -28.64 16.11 15.48
C ARG A 756 -27.67 17.02 14.77
N ILE A 757 -27.94 18.33 14.79
CA ILE A 757 -27.10 19.36 14.21
C ILE A 757 -26.37 20.09 15.35
N LYS A 758 -25.03 20.07 15.30
CA LYS A 758 -24.15 20.75 16.27
C LYS A 758 -23.65 22.07 15.71
N ASN A 759 -23.34 23.01 16.60
CA ASN A 759 -22.79 24.34 16.26
C ASN A 759 -23.59 25.08 15.17
N LEU A 760 -24.92 24.96 15.16
CA LEU A 760 -25.76 25.68 14.22
C LEU A 760 -25.79 27.15 14.60
N ARG A 761 -25.50 28.04 13.65
CA ARG A 761 -25.57 29.49 13.84
C ARG A 761 -26.79 30.04 13.11
N LEU A 762 -27.72 30.66 13.83
CA LEU A 762 -28.82 31.39 13.21
C LEU A 762 -28.38 32.84 12.94
N ILE A 763 -28.62 33.34 11.72
CA ILE A 763 -28.18 34.67 11.30
C ILE A 763 -29.35 35.39 10.64
N GLN A 764 -29.56 36.66 11.02
CA GLN A 764 -30.46 37.58 10.32
C GLN A 764 -29.62 38.50 9.43
N ARG A 765 -29.78 38.42 8.10
CA ARG A 765 -29.07 39.31 7.16
C ARG A 765 -29.86 40.61 7.01
N THR A 766 -29.17 41.75 7.09
CA THR A 766 -29.76 43.06 6.78
C THR A 766 -30.36 43.04 5.37
N GLY A 767 -31.66 43.28 5.25
CA GLY A 767 -32.38 43.31 3.96
C GLY A 767 -32.99 41.98 3.51
N VAL A 768 -32.72 40.86 4.18
CA VAL A 768 -33.44 39.59 3.96
C VAL A 768 -34.49 39.44 5.06
N LYS A 769 -35.75 39.20 4.67
CA LYS A 769 -36.80 38.94 5.65
C LYS A 769 -36.58 37.56 6.26
N GLY A 770 -36.34 37.54 7.57
CA GLY A 770 -36.23 36.32 8.37
C GLY A 770 -34.81 35.84 8.60
N ALA A 771 -34.66 35.02 9.63
CA ALA A 771 -33.41 34.38 10.03
C ALA A 771 -33.23 33.04 9.30
N PHE A 772 -31.98 32.67 9.04
CA PHE A 772 -31.61 31.39 8.43
C PHE A 772 -30.37 30.82 9.12
N GLY A 773 -30.22 29.50 9.05
CA GLY A 773 -29.07 28.80 9.62
C GLY A 773 -27.85 28.84 8.72
N ARG A 774 -26.66 28.89 9.31
CA ARG A 774 -25.38 28.70 8.63
C ARG A 774 -24.60 27.63 9.37
N LEU A 775 -24.11 26.64 8.63
CA LEU A 775 -23.37 25.51 9.19
C LEU A 775 -22.11 25.28 8.36
N GLY A 776 -20.96 25.64 8.92
CA GLY A 776 -19.66 25.54 8.26
C GLY A 776 -18.65 24.75 9.08
N GLY A 777 -17.47 24.53 8.51
CA GLY A 777 -16.40 23.73 9.11
C GLY A 777 -16.29 22.33 8.51
N ASP A 778 -15.17 21.67 8.78
CA ASP A 778 -14.84 20.35 8.20
C ASP A 778 -15.23 19.18 9.10
N GLU A 779 -15.57 19.47 10.36
CA GLU A 779 -16.05 18.51 11.36
C GLU A 779 -17.37 17.84 10.96
N ARG A 780 -17.78 16.75 11.62
CA ARG A 780 -19.10 16.17 11.39
C ARG A 780 -20.16 16.85 12.26
N LEU A 781 -20.77 17.93 11.75
CA LEU A 781 -21.77 18.69 12.49
C LEU A 781 -23.19 18.17 12.30
N ILE A 782 -23.47 17.47 11.20
CA ILE A 782 -24.75 16.80 10.96
C ILE A 782 -24.58 15.30 11.25
N ILE A 783 -25.22 14.83 12.32
CA ILE A 783 -25.11 13.46 12.83
C ILE A 783 -26.50 12.83 12.75
N VAL A 784 -26.60 11.61 12.22
CA VAL A 784 -27.86 10.85 12.28
C VAL A 784 -28.18 10.60 13.75
N ALA A 785 -29.39 10.92 14.19
CA ALA A 785 -29.77 10.70 15.57
C ALA A 785 -29.93 9.20 15.83
N ASN A 786 -29.26 8.69 16.86
CA ASN A 786 -29.21 7.25 17.17
C ASN A 786 -30.10 6.91 18.38
N ASP A 787 -30.38 5.63 18.61
CA ASP A 787 -31.18 5.14 19.76
C ASP A 787 -30.66 5.58 21.14
N ARG A 788 -29.41 6.03 21.24
CA ARG A 788 -28.84 6.58 22.50
C ARG A 788 -29.42 7.96 22.86
N GLU A 789 -29.94 8.69 21.87
CA GLU A 789 -30.56 10.01 22.04
C GLU A 789 -32.09 9.88 22.11
N LYS A 790 -32.57 8.75 22.64
CA LYS A 790 -33.98 8.35 22.65
C LYS A 790 -34.90 9.44 23.20
N GLU A 791 -34.49 10.15 24.24
CA GLU A 791 -35.29 11.20 24.86
C GLU A 791 -35.47 12.41 23.93
N GLU A 792 -34.40 12.88 23.27
CA GLU A 792 -34.48 14.00 22.32
C GLU A 792 -35.29 13.63 21.07
N ILE A 793 -35.08 12.42 20.55
CA ILE A 793 -35.86 11.88 19.41
C ILE A 793 -37.34 11.76 19.81
N GLN A 794 -37.64 11.24 20.99
CA GLN A 794 -39.01 11.11 21.48
C GLN A 794 -39.66 12.50 21.68
N ALA A 795 -38.92 13.48 22.20
CA ALA A 795 -39.40 14.85 22.34
C ALA A 795 -39.71 15.49 20.98
N LEU A 796 -38.85 15.28 19.97
CA LEU A 796 -39.10 15.73 18.60
C LEU A 796 -40.37 15.09 18.00
N LEU A 797 -40.54 13.77 18.17
CA LEU A 797 -41.72 13.05 17.69
C LEU A 797 -43.01 13.51 18.39
N GLN A 798 -42.95 13.79 19.70
CA GLN A 798 -44.09 14.36 20.44
C GLN A 798 -44.47 15.74 19.89
N ARG A 799 -43.49 16.60 19.57
CA ARG A 799 -43.75 17.91 18.94
C ARG A 799 -44.35 17.75 17.54
N LYS A 800 -43.87 16.80 16.74
CA LYS A 800 -44.46 16.43 15.44
C LYS A 800 -45.92 16.04 15.56
N ASP A 801 -46.27 15.19 16.52
CA ASP A 801 -47.64 14.73 16.71
C ASP A 801 -48.55 15.85 17.27
N LYS A 802 -48.03 16.70 18.16
CA LYS A 802 -48.72 17.91 18.61
C LYS A 802 -49.04 18.83 17.43
N TRP A 803 -48.07 19.10 16.56
CA TRP A 803 -48.26 19.91 15.35
C TRP A 803 -49.32 19.30 14.41
N LYS A 804 -49.30 17.99 14.18
CA LYS A 804 -50.35 17.31 13.38
C LYS A 804 -51.75 17.51 13.96
N LEU A 805 -51.89 17.52 15.29
CA LEU A 805 -53.17 17.78 15.96
C LEU A 805 -53.62 19.23 15.80
N GLU A 806 -52.70 20.19 15.87
CA GLU A 806 -52.97 21.62 15.59
C GLU A 806 -53.50 21.80 14.16
N MET A 807 -52.86 21.18 13.16
CA MET A 807 -53.29 21.25 11.76
C MET A 807 -54.69 20.68 11.51
N LYS A 808 -55.02 19.56 12.15
CA LYS A 808 -56.39 19.00 12.09
C LYS A 808 -57.43 19.94 12.67
N ARG A 809 -57.10 20.67 13.74
CA ARG A 809 -58.02 21.60 14.40
C ARG A 809 -58.30 22.82 13.53
N ASP A 810 -57.29 23.30 12.81
CA ASP A 810 -57.39 24.49 11.96
C ASP A 810 -58.04 24.18 10.59
N GLY A 811 -58.57 22.96 10.41
CA GLY A 811 -59.23 22.52 9.18
C GLY A 811 -58.29 22.32 8.00
N VAL A 812 -56.98 22.43 8.23
CA VAL A 812 -55.94 22.13 7.26
C VAL A 812 -55.77 20.62 7.24
N SER A 813 -56.55 19.96 6.39
CA SER A 813 -56.45 18.53 6.17
C SER A 813 -55.13 18.21 5.47
N ILE A 814 -54.08 18.02 6.26
CA ILE A 814 -52.88 17.31 5.83
C ILE A 814 -53.28 15.84 5.81
N GLU A 815 -53.98 15.41 4.77
CA GLU A 815 -53.97 13.99 4.47
C GLU A 815 -52.50 13.65 4.24
N PRO A 816 -51.89 12.83 5.12
CA PRO A 816 -50.53 12.41 4.86
C PRO A 816 -50.61 11.68 3.52
N ALA A 817 -49.76 12.08 2.57
CA ALA A 817 -49.57 11.33 1.34
C ALA A 817 -48.96 9.95 1.70
N ILE A 818 -49.75 9.08 2.33
CA ILE A 818 -49.38 7.75 2.79
C ILE A 818 -49.52 6.83 1.59
N ASN A 819 -48.42 6.70 0.85
CA ASN A 819 -47.78 5.41 0.52
C ASN A 819 -46.74 5.59 -0.59
N PHE A 820 -45.67 6.35 -0.31
CA PHE A 820 -44.38 6.16 -0.99
C PHE A 820 -43.44 5.32 -0.12
N SER A 821 -43.92 4.13 0.30
CA SER A 821 -43.07 3.11 0.92
C SER A 821 -43.43 1.72 0.41
N ALA A 822 -43.17 1.49 -0.88
CA ALA A 822 -42.71 0.21 -1.43
C ALA A 822 -42.12 0.45 -2.83
N LYS A 823 -40.79 0.39 -2.97
CA LYS A 823 -40.04 0.32 -4.24
C LYS A 823 -40.30 1.39 -5.31
N SER A 824 -40.68 2.60 -4.93
CA SER A 824 -40.61 3.74 -5.84
C SER A 824 -39.21 4.33 -5.81
N ARG A 825 -38.43 3.96 -6.83
CA ARG A 825 -37.36 4.78 -7.40
C ARG A 825 -37.82 6.26 -7.35
N PRO A 826 -36.94 7.23 -6.99
CA PRO A 826 -37.31 8.65 -6.94
C PRO A 826 -38.02 9.04 -8.23
N PRO A 827 -38.97 10.00 -8.21
CA PRO A 827 -39.59 10.49 -9.43
C PRO A 827 -38.44 10.83 -10.37
N THR A 828 -38.33 10.07 -11.46
CA THR A 828 -37.49 10.43 -12.57
C THR A 828 -37.79 11.91 -12.83
N PRO A 829 -36.78 12.79 -12.96
CA PRO A 829 -37.03 14.14 -13.43
C PRO A 829 -38.02 14.04 -14.58
N GLU A 830 -39.07 14.89 -14.54
CA GLU A 830 -40.11 15.04 -15.55
C GLU A 830 -39.66 14.37 -16.82
N THR A 831 -40.35 13.30 -17.25
CA THR A 831 -40.09 12.58 -18.51
C THR A 831 -39.57 13.60 -19.50
N SER A 832 -38.24 13.67 -19.63
CA SER A 832 -37.60 14.48 -20.64
C SER A 832 -38.19 13.86 -21.86
N GLU A 833 -39.12 14.56 -22.51
CA GLU A 833 -39.63 14.14 -23.79
C GLU A 833 -38.39 13.78 -24.60
N ASP A 834 -38.40 12.58 -25.17
CA ASP A 834 -37.25 12.11 -25.93
C ASP A 834 -37.04 13.14 -27.06
N VAL A 835 -35.94 13.88 -27.00
CA VAL A 835 -35.63 14.94 -27.97
C VAL A 835 -34.92 14.33 -29.17
N THR A 836 -35.05 14.96 -30.34
CA THR A 836 -34.31 14.52 -31.53
C THR A 836 -32.84 14.92 -31.42
N LEU A 837 -31.95 14.25 -32.16
CA LEU A 837 -30.53 14.63 -32.16
C LEU A 837 -30.33 16.03 -32.74
N GLU A 838 -31.17 16.47 -33.68
CA GLU A 838 -31.18 17.85 -34.18
C GLU A 838 -31.44 18.86 -33.06
N GLN A 839 -32.42 18.61 -32.19
CA GLN A 839 -32.71 19.47 -31.03
C GLN A 839 -31.54 19.49 -30.02
N VAL A 840 -30.88 18.36 -29.80
CA VAL A 840 -29.67 18.30 -28.96
C VAL A 840 -28.55 19.15 -29.55
N ILE A 841 -28.31 19.06 -30.86
CA ILE A 841 -27.29 19.83 -31.58
C ILE A 841 -27.66 21.33 -31.62
N ALA A 842 -28.94 21.68 -31.76
CA ALA A 842 -29.40 23.06 -31.79
C ALA A 842 -29.46 23.73 -30.41
N SER A 843 -29.49 22.95 -29.31
CA SER A 843 -29.58 23.49 -27.95
C SER A 843 -28.46 24.48 -27.65
N THR A 844 -28.77 25.56 -26.93
CA THR A 844 -27.81 26.57 -26.47
C THR A 844 -27.50 26.43 -24.97
N VAL A 845 -28.17 25.51 -24.27
CA VAL A 845 -28.06 25.31 -22.81
C VAL A 845 -26.93 24.31 -22.50
N PHE A 846 -25.90 24.77 -21.80
CA PHE A 846 -24.75 23.94 -21.38
C PHE A 846 -24.31 24.25 -19.95
N PRO A 847 -23.89 23.24 -19.16
CA PRO A 847 -24.04 21.81 -19.43
C PRO A 847 -25.51 21.37 -19.32
N ASN A 848 -25.94 20.39 -20.12
CA ASN A 848 -27.31 19.86 -20.07
C ASN A 848 -27.35 18.34 -20.29
N LYS A 849 -28.47 17.70 -19.92
CA LYS A 849 -28.74 16.28 -20.13
C LYS A 849 -29.95 16.11 -21.04
N PHE A 850 -29.86 15.16 -21.96
CA PHE A 850 -30.90 14.86 -22.94
C PHE A 850 -31.21 13.37 -22.92
N SER A 851 -32.49 13.02 -23.07
CA SER A 851 -32.93 11.66 -23.41
C SER A 851 -33.21 11.62 -24.91
N VAL A 852 -32.58 10.69 -25.63
CA VAL A 852 -32.74 10.56 -27.09
C VAL A 852 -33.03 9.10 -27.45
N ILE A 853 -33.89 8.88 -28.44
CA ILE A 853 -34.09 7.56 -29.04
C ILE A 853 -33.24 7.49 -30.30
N ALA A 854 -32.27 6.59 -30.32
CA ALA A 854 -31.34 6.42 -31.43
C ALA A 854 -30.89 4.97 -31.55
N ARG A 855 -30.10 4.64 -32.57
CA ARG A 855 -29.34 3.39 -32.69
C ARG A 855 -27.85 3.70 -32.86
N VAL A 856 -26.97 2.80 -32.45
CA VAL A 856 -25.54 2.94 -32.72
C VAL A 856 -25.28 2.55 -34.17
N THR A 857 -24.71 3.44 -34.99
CA THR A 857 -24.39 3.14 -36.39
C THR A 857 -22.91 2.89 -36.63
N ASP A 858 -22.06 3.41 -35.75
CA ASP A 858 -20.62 3.20 -35.81
C ASP A 858 -19.95 3.31 -34.42
N CYS A 859 -18.73 2.80 -34.27
CA CYS A 859 -17.95 2.94 -33.04
C CYS A 859 -16.45 3.17 -33.30
N TYR A 860 -15.80 4.00 -32.47
CA TYR A 860 -14.37 4.30 -32.57
C TYR A 860 -13.66 4.01 -31.25
N PRO A 861 -12.46 3.40 -31.25
CA PRO A 861 -11.68 2.97 -32.41
C PRO A 861 -12.31 1.80 -33.17
N PHE A 862 -11.82 1.59 -34.39
CA PHE A 862 -12.38 0.59 -35.29
C PHE A 862 -12.27 -0.83 -34.73
N GLU A 863 -11.11 -1.14 -34.18
CA GLU A 863 -10.83 -2.38 -33.47
C GLU A 863 -11.11 -2.18 -31.98
N LEU A 864 -12.06 -2.93 -31.41
CA LEU A 864 -12.48 -2.74 -30.02
C LEU A 864 -11.41 -3.10 -28.99
N ASN A 865 -10.43 -3.94 -29.33
CA ASN A 865 -9.26 -4.19 -28.47
C ASN A 865 -8.40 -2.92 -28.33
N GLN A 866 -8.63 -1.92 -29.17
CA GLN A 866 -8.00 -0.62 -29.10
C GLN A 866 -8.79 0.41 -28.29
N ALA A 867 -9.95 0.05 -27.75
CA ALA A 867 -10.81 0.98 -27.02
C ALA A 867 -10.26 1.38 -25.64
N THR A 868 -9.02 1.02 -25.31
CA THR A 868 -8.29 1.52 -24.14
C THR A 868 -6.96 2.15 -24.53
N TYR A 869 -6.54 3.11 -23.72
CA TYR A 869 -5.24 3.78 -23.79
C TYR A 869 -4.63 3.90 -22.40
N LEU A 870 -3.30 3.98 -22.34
CA LEU A 870 -2.56 4.15 -21.10
C LEU A 870 -2.25 5.64 -20.90
N ARG A 871 -2.53 6.17 -19.72
CA ARG A 871 -2.21 7.56 -19.36
C ARG A 871 -1.39 7.58 -18.08
N CYS A 872 -0.34 8.39 -18.06
CA CYS A 872 0.39 8.66 -16.83
C CYS A 872 -0.42 9.64 -15.96
N MET A 873 -0.79 9.24 -14.76
CA MET A 873 -1.51 10.06 -13.78
C MET A 873 -0.66 11.19 -13.18
N LYS A 874 0.66 11.18 -13.40
CA LYS A 874 1.59 12.18 -12.86
C LYS A 874 1.84 13.34 -13.82
N CYS A 875 2.20 13.06 -15.08
CA CYS A 875 2.41 14.08 -16.11
C CYS A 875 1.23 14.23 -17.08
N GLU A 876 0.18 13.42 -16.92
CA GLU A 876 -1.02 13.39 -17.77
C GLU A 876 -0.80 12.97 -19.24
N THR A 877 0.44 12.66 -19.63
CA THR A 877 0.78 12.20 -20.98
C THR A 877 0.11 10.87 -21.31
N ILE A 878 -0.52 10.81 -22.49
CA ILE A 878 -1.00 9.56 -23.10
C ILE A 878 0.22 8.79 -23.62
N LEU A 879 0.39 7.56 -23.15
CA LEU A 879 1.53 6.72 -23.48
C LEU A 879 1.20 5.83 -24.68
N GLN A 880 2.24 5.47 -25.43
CA GLN A 880 2.11 4.47 -26.50
C GLN A 880 1.80 3.10 -25.88
N ARG A 881 0.94 2.29 -26.51
CA ARG A 881 0.49 0.99 -25.94
C ARG A 881 1.60 0.06 -25.51
N HIS A 882 2.71 0.01 -26.26
CA HIS A 882 3.83 -0.87 -25.94
C HIS A 882 4.65 -0.39 -24.73
N TRP A 883 4.38 0.81 -24.22
CA TRP A 883 4.99 1.32 -23.00
C TRP A 883 4.14 0.90 -21.81
N LYS A 884 4.72 0.12 -20.90
CA LYS A 884 4.05 -0.21 -19.63
C LYS A 884 4.21 0.88 -18.57
N ARG A 885 5.14 1.81 -18.80
CA ARG A 885 5.57 2.85 -17.87
C ARG A 885 5.76 4.20 -18.55
N CYS A 886 5.59 5.27 -17.78
CA CYS A 886 5.89 6.62 -18.22
C CYS A 886 7.40 6.87 -18.15
N VAL A 887 8.02 7.10 -19.30
CA VAL A 887 9.45 7.41 -19.40
C VAL A 887 9.77 8.76 -18.76
N ASP A 888 8.91 9.77 -18.97
CA ASP A 888 9.14 11.13 -18.46
C ASP A 888 9.06 11.22 -16.92
N CYS A 889 8.30 10.32 -16.30
CA CYS A 889 8.10 10.31 -14.85
C CYS A 889 8.99 9.31 -14.09
N ASP A 890 9.81 8.54 -14.81
CA ASP A 890 10.60 7.41 -14.29
C ASP A 890 9.75 6.44 -13.44
N ASP A 891 8.56 6.10 -13.93
CA ASP A 891 7.63 5.20 -13.23
C ASP A 891 8.08 3.74 -13.35
N MET A 892 9.17 3.40 -12.66
CA MET A 892 9.79 2.07 -12.69
C MET A 892 8.93 0.97 -12.04
N LEU A 893 7.86 1.35 -11.33
CA LEU A 893 7.02 0.46 -10.55
C LEU A 893 5.58 0.36 -11.06
N ASP A 894 5.27 0.92 -12.24
CA ASP A 894 3.93 1.01 -12.82
C ASP A 894 2.89 1.63 -11.85
N THR A 895 3.34 2.56 -11.00
CA THR A 895 2.53 3.18 -9.93
C THR A 895 1.70 4.37 -10.40
N HIS A 896 2.06 4.95 -11.54
CA HIS A 896 1.48 6.18 -12.06
C HIS A 896 0.78 5.96 -13.41
N CYS A 897 0.97 4.84 -14.10
CA CYS A 897 0.26 4.56 -15.34
C CYS A 897 -1.07 3.86 -15.08
N LYS A 898 -2.16 4.39 -15.63
CA LYS A 898 -3.50 3.78 -15.53
C LYS A 898 -4.15 3.67 -16.90
N TRP A 899 -4.85 2.57 -17.14
CA TRP A 899 -5.65 2.36 -18.34
C TRP A 899 -6.97 3.14 -18.25
N PHE A 900 -7.36 3.73 -19.36
CA PHE A 900 -8.61 4.46 -19.55
C PHE A 900 -9.30 3.98 -20.81
N TYR A 901 -10.64 4.02 -20.82
CA TYR A 901 -11.40 3.79 -22.04
C TYR A 901 -11.33 5.01 -22.96
N ASN A 902 -11.23 4.74 -24.26
CA ASN A 902 -11.41 5.68 -25.36
C ASN A 902 -12.38 5.06 -26.36
N LEU A 903 -13.66 5.01 -25.99
CA LEU A 903 -14.75 4.52 -26.81
C LEU A 903 -15.66 5.68 -27.20
N LEU A 904 -15.83 5.90 -28.50
CA LEU A 904 -16.82 6.81 -29.07
C LEU A 904 -17.88 6.00 -29.82
N LEU A 905 -19.13 6.41 -29.72
CA LEU A 905 -20.26 5.78 -30.40
C LEU A 905 -20.92 6.83 -31.29
N GLN A 906 -21.18 6.49 -32.55
CA GLN A 906 -22.00 7.30 -33.43
C GLN A 906 -23.45 6.87 -33.27
N LEU A 907 -24.28 7.76 -32.73
CA LEU A 907 -25.71 7.55 -32.60
C LEU A 907 -26.41 8.14 -33.82
N GLU A 908 -27.43 7.45 -34.34
CA GLU A 908 -28.31 7.92 -35.42
C GLU A 908 -29.77 7.79 -34.97
N ASP A 909 -30.55 8.86 -35.09
CA ASP A 909 -31.99 8.85 -34.80
C ASP A 909 -32.84 8.50 -36.03
N ASP A 910 -34.16 8.57 -35.90
CA ASP A 910 -35.11 8.20 -36.96
C ASP A 910 -35.14 9.18 -38.13
N GLU A 911 -34.62 10.40 -37.91
CA GLU A 911 -34.52 11.46 -38.92
C GLU A 911 -33.20 11.37 -39.70
N GLY A 912 -32.31 10.44 -39.34
CA GLY A 912 -30.99 10.26 -39.95
C GLY A 912 -29.95 11.26 -39.44
N ASN A 913 -30.29 12.05 -38.41
CA ASN A 913 -29.32 12.90 -37.73
C ASN A 913 -28.37 12.01 -36.95
N ASN A 914 -27.10 12.41 -36.87
CA ASN A 914 -26.11 11.65 -36.13
C ASN A 914 -25.24 12.51 -35.23
N ILE A 915 -24.77 11.91 -34.14
CA ILE A 915 -23.91 12.57 -33.15
C ILE A 915 -22.88 11.59 -32.62
N MET A 916 -21.66 12.08 -32.35
CA MET A 916 -20.61 11.28 -31.72
C MET A 916 -20.65 11.48 -30.22
N VAL A 917 -20.81 10.40 -29.45
CA VAL A 917 -20.85 10.43 -27.98
C VAL A 917 -19.68 9.66 -27.39
N SER A 918 -19.02 10.23 -26.38
CA SER A 918 -17.97 9.55 -25.63
C SER A 918 -18.56 8.66 -24.55
N ALA A 919 -18.22 7.38 -24.55
CA ALA A 919 -18.62 6.42 -23.53
C ALA A 919 -17.56 6.26 -22.43
N CYS A 920 -16.65 7.24 -22.27
CA CYS A 920 -15.47 7.14 -21.41
C CYS A 920 -15.61 7.81 -20.04
N ASN A 921 -16.70 8.54 -19.80
CA ASN A 921 -16.88 9.31 -18.57
C ASN A 921 -17.06 8.36 -17.38
N GLU A 922 -16.52 8.71 -16.20
CA GLU A 922 -16.67 7.90 -14.98
C GLU A 922 -18.14 7.70 -14.57
N GLY A 923 -19.05 8.56 -15.06
CA GLY A 923 -20.50 8.42 -14.88
C GLY A 923 -21.21 7.52 -15.89
N CYS A 924 -20.51 7.00 -16.91
CA CYS A 924 -21.08 6.16 -17.96
C CYS A 924 -21.40 4.76 -17.41
N LYS A 925 -22.68 4.42 -17.31
CA LYS A 925 -23.12 3.11 -16.81
C LYS A 925 -22.75 1.94 -17.72
N LEU A 926 -22.53 2.21 -19.01
CA LEU A 926 -22.16 1.20 -20.00
C LEU A 926 -20.87 0.47 -19.65
N LEU A 927 -19.93 1.09 -18.94
CA LEU A 927 -18.65 0.47 -18.58
C LEU A 927 -18.55 0.19 -17.08
N SER A 928 -19.68 0.28 -16.36
CA SER A 928 -19.71 0.06 -14.92
C SER A 928 -19.42 -1.42 -14.59
N GLY A 929 -18.46 -1.64 -13.69
CA GLY A 929 -18.01 -2.98 -13.32
C GLY A 929 -16.97 -3.59 -14.27
N LEU A 930 -16.58 -2.90 -15.35
CA LEU A 930 -15.50 -3.30 -16.24
C LEU A 930 -14.28 -2.42 -16.00
N PRO A 931 -13.24 -2.91 -15.30
CA PRO A 931 -12.02 -2.13 -15.14
C PRO A 931 -11.30 -2.00 -16.49
N ALA A 932 -10.89 -0.78 -16.83
CA ALA A 932 -10.03 -0.54 -17.99
C ALA A 932 -8.69 -1.27 -17.80
N THR A 933 -8.32 -2.08 -18.78
CA THR A 933 -7.06 -2.83 -18.84
C THR A 933 -6.53 -2.84 -20.29
N ASP A 934 -5.42 -3.51 -20.51
CA ASP A 934 -4.88 -3.75 -21.85
C ASP A 934 -5.70 -4.82 -22.57
N LEU A 935 -6.71 -4.40 -23.34
CA LEU A 935 -7.63 -5.31 -24.04
C LEU A 935 -6.95 -6.09 -25.18
N GLU A 936 -5.73 -5.73 -25.56
CA GLU A 936 -4.95 -6.49 -26.56
C GLU A 936 -4.24 -7.69 -25.93
N THR A 937 -3.81 -7.58 -24.66
CA THR A 937 -3.09 -8.65 -23.97
C THR A 937 -3.97 -9.48 -23.03
N ASP A 938 -5.05 -8.90 -22.52
CA ASP A 938 -6.02 -9.56 -21.63
C ASP A 938 -7.30 -9.96 -22.40
N GLN A 939 -7.26 -11.16 -22.98
CA GLN A 939 -8.36 -11.71 -23.79
C GLN A 939 -9.67 -11.84 -23.00
N ASP A 940 -9.60 -12.20 -21.72
CA ASP A 940 -10.78 -12.39 -20.87
C ASP A 940 -11.45 -11.05 -20.56
N ALA A 941 -10.66 -9.99 -20.32
CA ALA A 941 -11.20 -8.64 -20.20
C ALA A 941 -11.79 -8.14 -21.53
N PHE A 942 -11.17 -8.45 -22.66
CA PHE A 942 -11.70 -8.11 -23.99
C PHE A 942 -13.04 -8.81 -24.27
N ASP A 943 -13.14 -10.11 -23.99
CA ASP A 943 -14.37 -10.87 -24.22
C ASP A 943 -15.53 -10.33 -23.36
N ARG A 944 -15.26 -9.97 -22.09
CA ARG A 944 -16.24 -9.30 -21.23
C ARG A 944 -16.65 -7.93 -21.77
N PHE A 945 -15.69 -7.14 -22.23
CA PHE A 945 -15.94 -5.82 -22.81
C PHE A 945 -16.83 -5.91 -24.05
N VAL A 946 -16.52 -6.83 -24.97
CA VAL A 946 -17.33 -7.09 -26.17
C VAL A 946 -18.73 -7.58 -25.78
N ALA A 947 -18.83 -8.56 -24.88
CA ALA A 947 -20.12 -9.09 -24.43
C ALA A 947 -21.02 -8.01 -23.82
N HIS A 948 -20.44 -7.00 -23.17
CA HIS A 948 -21.18 -5.89 -22.57
C HIS A 948 -21.66 -4.86 -23.61
N LEU A 949 -20.88 -4.63 -24.67
CA LEU A 949 -21.25 -3.72 -25.76
C LEU A 949 -22.21 -4.36 -26.77
N GLN A 950 -22.12 -5.67 -26.96
CA GLN A 950 -22.85 -6.43 -27.99
C GLN A 950 -24.37 -6.13 -28.04
N PRO A 951 -25.09 -6.03 -26.91
CA PRO A 951 -26.52 -5.71 -26.93
C PRO A 951 -26.86 -4.36 -27.54
N MET A 952 -25.90 -3.42 -27.61
CA MET A 952 -26.09 -2.07 -28.11
C MET A 952 -25.51 -1.89 -29.52
N ILE A 953 -24.34 -2.46 -29.80
CA ILE A 953 -23.66 -2.32 -31.10
C ILE A 953 -24.13 -3.33 -32.15
N GLY A 954 -24.88 -4.38 -31.76
CA GLY A 954 -25.44 -5.36 -32.69
C GLY A 954 -24.38 -6.06 -33.53
N ASN A 955 -24.54 -6.06 -34.85
CA ASN A 955 -23.61 -6.73 -35.78
C ASN A 955 -22.48 -5.82 -36.32
N ILE A 956 -22.26 -4.62 -35.76
CA ILE A 956 -21.28 -3.65 -36.28
C ILE A 956 -19.89 -4.27 -36.49
N GLN A 957 -19.40 -5.09 -35.56
CA GLN A 957 -18.10 -5.76 -35.71
C GLN A 957 -18.07 -6.73 -36.89
N GLN A 958 -19.14 -7.52 -37.08
CA GLN A 958 -19.22 -8.51 -38.16
C GLN A 958 -19.30 -7.86 -39.54
N VAL A 959 -20.03 -6.74 -39.65
CA VAL A 959 -20.13 -5.95 -40.88
C VAL A 959 -18.78 -5.36 -41.27
N ARG A 960 -17.94 -5.02 -40.29
CA ARG A 960 -16.59 -4.48 -40.50
C ARG A 960 -15.60 -5.56 -40.93
N ASP A 961 -15.71 -6.76 -40.39
CA ASP A 961 -14.81 -7.88 -40.72
C ASP A 961 -15.06 -8.46 -42.12
N VAL A 962 -16.30 -8.36 -42.62
CA VAL A 962 -16.69 -8.88 -43.92
C VAL A 962 -16.74 -7.72 -44.92
N GLN A 963 -15.80 -7.65 -45.88
CA GLN A 963 -15.74 -6.63 -46.95
C GLN A 963 -16.98 -6.59 -47.90
N HIS A 964 -18.03 -7.36 -47.64
CA HIS A 964 -19.25 -7.41 -48.44
C HIS A 964 -20.40 -6.71 -47.73
N SER A 965 -21.25 -6.05 -48.53
CA SER A 965 -22.29 -5.07 -48.19
C SER A 965 -23.39 -5.52 -47.21
N ASN A 966 -23.01 -5.96 -46.02
CA ASN A 966 -23.96 -6.29 -44.97
C ASN A 966 -24.45 -4.97 -44.34
N GLN A 967 -25.76 -4.83 -44.21
CA GLN A 967 -26.36 -3.68 -43.54
C GLN A 967 -26.03 -3.73 -42.04
N VAL A 968 -25.66 -2.59 -41.46
CA VAL A 968 -25.50 -2.44 -40.01
C VAL A 968 -26.87 -2.57 -39.34
N VAL A 969 -27.00 -3.59 -38.50
CA VAL A 969 -28.17 -3.91 -37.69
C VAL A 969 -27.81 -3.77 -36.21
N SER A 970 -28.28 -2.68 -35.61
CA SER A 970 -28.20 -2.39 -34.19
C SER A 970 -29.59 -2.02 -33.66
N PRO A 971 -29.91 -2.35 -32.41
CA PRO A 971 -31.21 -2.03 -31.84
C PRO A 971 -31.35 -0.52 -31.61
N LYS A 972 -32.58 -0.02 -31.76
CA LYS A 972 -32.94 1.30 -31.23
C LYS A 972 -33.01 1.22 -29.71
N MET A 973 -32.41 2.18 -29.04
CA MET A 973 -32.36 2.28 -27.59
C MET A 973 -32.61 3.73 -27.18
N ARG A 974 -33.04 3.94 -25.94
CA ARG A 974 -33.06 5.26 -25.33
C ARG A 974 -31.70 5.52 -24.68
N PHE A 975 -31.03 6.60 -25.07
CA PHE A 975 -29.75 7.03 -24.53
C PHE A 975 -29.94 8.30 -23.70
N THR A 976 -29.31 8.36 -22.53
CA THR A 976 -29.14 9.60 -21.77
C THR A 976 -27.75 10.14 -22.05
N ILE A 977 -27.69 11.31 -22.69
CA ILE A 977 -26.43 11.96 -23.06
C ILE A 977 -26.29 13.29 -22.32
N GLU A 978 -25.07 13.62 -21.92
CA GLU A 978 -24.72 14.93 -21.38
C GLU A 978 -23.90 15.74 -22.38
N SER A 979 -24.07 17.05 -22.38
CA SER A 979 -23.32 17.98 -23.24
C SER A 979 -22.48 18.94 -22.42
N TRP A 980 -21.30 19.27 -22.92
CA TRP A 980 -20.44 20.33 -22.36
C TRP A 980 -19.63 21.04 -23.46
N ILE A 981 -19.13 22.23 -23.13
CA ILE A 981 -18.31 23.05 -24.04
C ILE A 981 -16.83 22.77 -23.74
N GLY A 982 -16.10 22.27 -24.74
CA GLY A 982 -14.64 22.19 -24.72
C GLY A 982 -13.99 23.49 -25.22
N LYS A 983 -12.66 23.50 -25.43
CA LYS A 983 -11.94 24.74 -25.81
C LYS A 983 -12.50 25.40 -27.09
N ASN A 984 -12.87 24.61 -28.09
CA ASN A 984 -13.38 25.12 -29.37
C ASN A 984 -14.64 24.37 -29.87
N ASP A 985 -14.99 23.24 -29.26
CA ASP A 985 -16.01 22.33 -29.78
C ASP A 985 -16.96 21.89 -28.66
N ARG A 986 -18.17 21.50 -29.05
CA ARG A 986 -19.14 20.87 -28.15
C ARG A 986 -18.90 19.37 -28.10
N TRP A 987 -18.91 18.83 -26.90
CA TRP A 987 -18.70 17.41 -26.64
C TRP A 987 -19.95 16.81 -26.03
N TYR A 988 -20.14 15.51 -26.31
CA TYR A 988 -21.26 14.73 -25.79
C TYR A 988 -20.73 13.48 -25.13
N GLY A 989 -21.29 13.14 -23.97
CA GLY A 989 -20.92 11.98 -23.17
C GLY A 989 -22.13 11.10 -22.92
N LEU A 990 -21.96 9.79 -23.02
CA LEU A 990 -22.98 8.83 -22.68
C LEU A 990 -23.02 8.65 -21.15
N LEU A 991 -24.20 8.84 -20.55
CA LEU A 991 -24.43 8.60 -19.13
C LEU A 991 -25.10 7.25 -18.87
N ASP A 992 -26.18 6.98 -19.61
CA ASP A 992 -27.03 5.80 -19.40
C ASP A 992 -27.67 5.36 -20.72
N TYR A 993 -28.12 4.12 -20.78
CA TYR A 993 -28.88 3.58 -21.90
C TYR A 993 -29.90 2.56 -21.41
N THR A 994 -31.06 2.54 -22.05
CA THR A 994 -32.13 1.57 -21.77
C THR A 994 -32.68 1.00 -23.07
N PRO A 995 -32.85 -0.33 -23.19
CA PRO A 995 -33.62 -0.92 -24.28
C PRO A 995 -35.02 -0.31 -24.34
N LEU A 996 -35.54 -0.12 -25.57
CA LEU A 996 -36.91 0.36 -25.79
C LEU A 996 -37.97 -0.69 -25.48
#